data_AF-A0A8T5PIL9-F1
#
_entry.id   AF-A0A8T5PIL9-F1
#
_cell.length_a   1.000
_cell.length_b   1.000
_cell.length_c   1.000
_cell.angle_alpha   90.00
_cell.angle_beta   90.00
_cell.angle_gamma   90.00
#
_symmetry.space_group_name_H-M   'P 1'
#
loop_
_entity.id
_entity.type
_entity.pdbx_description
1 polymer ?
#
loop_
_entity_poly.entity_id
_entity_poly.type
_entity_poly.pdbx_seq_one_letter_code
_entity_poly.pdbx_strand_id
1 'polypeptide(L)'
;MEKMILILLIIGLVSAQNIDEMFRVENGNEWAIEVADWGYILSVARPRPQEVQTPKTQEEAIQISNTFLEKNAKYFGIESLNYTDSALITDIEGKKSWVVVYEGQRFEGLPVMDTHTTVIMTLDGQVYAVGNLRYHFEEDVIPTSISIDEAKEKAKEVLNTKEEPIEIKKQVKAIIEQNKTKPEIFWNITYGCPINKDVLINSKGEIISIKESQNICEKKEIKYLFLLPFLVLIVFLLFSKKKRRKGIAFGLLLVTISLSLIALVLMQKEIYRKDIKKTFIENRIQEIINLFEGINYDLEKALDITAKRSIAVAESKIITTGVPLTSADQTIKELILFGSINEEEQALMENSTISNWIKKIEIIGREKGYEINISFVNFEIKPYDSFNIIIECSTWINISDNSGLVSIKRIQNISKTVSIENFEDPIYALNTNSKATRIIKKTKFSENFTQLLASCSGIGTWKYGESFVSDNPVEINNADNKSQKILVTNDVSLIEPSIVNQYLAVVSKTDSSYIIIDKVVNCSSIDIPNSIRIVVDSSNGRVWSIENLLDHYKNGYYSPSLYGPSFFDRMEGKLILQDKYKTMSKNIIGLESFVDKDYFDQIDIVVKQDTNIDYLYFNQSYFSSKNVRGMPNSFLIDNQTA
;
A
#
# COMPACT_ATOMS: atom_id res chain seq x y z
N MET A 1 36.02 -4.20 7.16
CA MET A 1 35.61 -5.55 6.76
C MET A 1 34.28 -5.96 7.37
N GLU A 2 33.97 -5.50 8.58
CA GLU A 2 32.62 -5.49 9.18
C GLU A 2 31.53 -4.94 8.23
N LYS A 3 31.86 -4.00 7.34
CA LYS A 3 30.90 -3.34 6.43
C LYS A 3 30.34 -4.19 5.29
N MET A 4 30.90 -5.35 4.95
CA MET A 4 30.41 -6.14 3.79
C MET A 4 29.41 -7.23 4.21
N ILE A 5 29.58 -7.83 5.40
CA ILE A 5 28.53 -8.59 6.09
C ILE A 5 27.36 -7.66 6.43
N LEU A 6 27.66 -6.41 6.81
CA LEU A 6 26.67 -5.35 6.96
C LEU A 6 25.85 -5.10 5.68
N ILE A 7 26.43 -5.23 4.48
CA ILE A 7 25.70 -4.98 3.21
C ILE A 7 24.74 -6.15 2.87
N LEU A 8 25.13 -7.40 3.13
CA LEU A 8 24.21 -8.54 2.99
C LEU A 8 23.13 -8.53 4.08
N LEU A 9 23.45 -8.06 5.29
CA LEU A 9 22.48 -7.76 6.34
C LEU A 9 21.55 -6.59 5.95
N ILE A 10 22.07 -5.57 5.26
CA ILE A 10 21.30 -4.42 4.77
C ILE A 10 20.23 -4.86 3.77
N ILE A 11 20.48 -5.88 2.95
CA ILE A 11 19.47 -6.42 2.00
C ILE A 11 18.31 -7.11 2.76
N GLY A 12 18.58 -7.79 3.86
CA GLY A 12 17.54 -8.28 4.79
C GLY A 12 16.83 -7.13 5.53
N LEU A 13 17.57 -6.09 5.93
CA LEU A 13 17.06 -4.88 6.60
C LEU A 13 16.17 -4.00 5.70
N VAL A 14 16.38 -3.97 4.38
CA VAL A 14 15.49 -3.23 3.46
C VAL A 14 14.09 -3.84 3.46
N SER A 15 13.95 -5.16 3.70
CA SER A 15 12.62 -5.75 3.94
C SER A 15 12.02 -5.31 5.28
N ALA A 16 12.82 -5.27 6.36
CA ALA A 16 12.35 -4.93 7.70
C ALA A 16 12.07 -3.42 7.92
N GLN A 17 12.86 -2.53 7.31
CA GLN A 17 12.62 -1.07 7.34
C GLN A 17 11.45 -0.66 6.45
N ASN A 18 11.30 -1.28 5.27
CA ASN A 18 10.10 -1.07 4.46
C ASN A 18 8.84 -1.58 5.17
N ILE A 19 8.95 -2.68 5.93
CA ILE A 19 7.89 -3.16 6.82
C ILE A 19 7.60 -2.11 7.92
N ASP A 20 8.61 -1.60 8.64
CA ASP A 20 8.42 -0.59 9.71
C ASP A 20 7.78 0.72 9.19
N GLU A 21 8.19 1.23 8.01
CA GLU A 21 7.59 2.43 7.40
C GLU A 21 6.18 2.17 6.84
N MET A 22 5.94 1.01 6.22
CA MET A 22 4.63 0.66 5.69
C MET A 22 3.60 0.45 6.81
N PHE A 23 4.02 0.02 8.02
CA PHE A 23 3.12 -0.24 9.15
C PHE A 23 2.97 0.91 10.16
N ARG A 24 3.89 1.90 10.16
CA ARG A 24 3.71 3.18 10.90
C ARG A 24 2.41 3.91 10.51
N VAL A 25 1.86 3.58 9.34
CA VAL A 25 0.65 4.18 8.77
C VAL A 25 -0.65 3.48 9.20
N GLU A 26 -0.63 2.21 9.64
CA GLU A 26 -1.87 1.42 9.77
C GLU A 26 -2.24 0.90 11.19
N ASN A 27 -1.33 0.52 12.10
CA ASN A 27 -1.72 -0.36 13.23
C ASN A 27 -1.14 -0.09 14.66
N GLY A 28 -0.88 1.14 15.07
CA GLY A 28 -0.55 1.43 16.49
C GLY A 28 0.62 0.60 17.07
N ASN A 29 0.61 0.30 18.38
CA ASN A 29 1.70 -0.39 19.10
C ASN A 29 1.75 -1.92 18.91
N GLU A 30 1.07 -2.48 17.91
CA GLU A 30 0.95 -3.93 17.73
C GLU A 30 2.09 -4.52 16.89
N TRP A 31 2.36 -5.82 17.06
CA TRP A 31 3.36 -6.55 16.27
C TRP A 31 2.76 -6.93 14.90
N ALA A 32 3.45 -6.58 13.82
CA ALA A 32 3.22 -7.14 12.50
C ALA A 32 3.93 -8.50 12.41
N ILE A 33 3.22 -9.50 11.88
CA ILE A 33 3.73 -10.87 11.73
C ILE A 33 3.49 -11.32 10.29
N GLU A 34 4.57 -11.66 9.60
CA GLU A 34 4.53 -12.36 8.32
C GLU A 34 4.72 -13.85 8.56
N VAL A 35 3.73 -14.63 8.17
CA VAL A 35 3.72 -16.09 8.31
C VAL A 35 3.74 -16.70 6.92
N ALA A 36 4.67 -17.62 6.67
CA ALA A 36 4.66 -18.39 5.44
C ALA A 36 3.45 -19.34 5.39
N ASP A 37 3.03 -19.73 4.19
CA ASP A 37 1.89 -20.64 3.97
C ASP A 37 2.04 -21.99 4.71
N TRP A 38 3.26 -22.38 5.02
CA TRP A 38 3.59 -23.59 5.79
C TRP A 38 3.73 -23.36 7.31
N GLY A 39 3.26 -22.22 7.82
CA GLY A 39 3.03 -21.97 9.25
C GLY A 39 4.22 -21.46 10.08
N TYR A 40 5.37 -21.18 9.47
CA TYR A 40 6.51 -20.55 10.16
C TYR A 40 6.50 -19.03 9.99
N ILE A 41 6.97 -18.34 11.02
CA ILE A 41 7.17 -16.89 10.98
C ILE A 41 8.41 -16.56 10.13
N LEU A 42 8.20 -15.77 9.08
CA LEU A 42 9.26 -15.23 8.21
C LEU A 42 9.80 -13.91 8.76
N SER A 43 8.92 -13.02 9.19
CA SER A 43 9.32 -11.74 9.77
C SER A 43 8.33 -11.29 10.84
N VAL A 44 8.85 -10.67 11.89
CA VAL A 44 8.06 -10.05 12.96
C VAL A 44 8.65 -8.69 13.26
N ALA A 45 7.85 -7.64 13.24
CA ALA A 45 8.30 -6.28 13.53
C ALA A 45 7.25 -5.53 14.34
N ARG A 46 7.69 -4.56 15.14
CA ARG A 46 6.84 -3.57 15.82
C ARG A 46 7.54 -2.22 15.80
N PRO A 47 6.80 -1.11 16.00
CA PRO A 47 7.42 0.20 16.12
C PRO A 47 8.54 0.19 17.15
N ARG A 48 9.68 0.79 16.78
CA ARG A 48 10.86 0.88 17.65
C ARG A 48 10.49 1.47 19.02
N PRO A 49 10.72 0.74 20.14
CA PRO A 49 10.48 1.25 21.48
C PRO A 49 11.33 2.50 21.78
N GLN A 50 10.81 3.40 22.62
CA GLN A 50 11.64 4.47 23.18
C GLN A 50 12.71 3.86 24.09
N GLU A 51 13.95 4.33 23.98
CA GLU A 51 15.05 3.90 24.83
C GLU A 51 14.84 4.47 26.24
N VAL A 52 14.71 3.60 27.25
CA VAL A 52 14.44 4.02 28.64
C VAL A 52 15.62 3.72 29.58
N GLN A 53 16.59 2.92 29.15
CA GLN A 53 17.66 2.42 30.03
C GLN A 53 19.07 2.56 29.43
N THR A 54 20.08 2.18 30.22
CA THR A 54 21.50 2.20 29.84
C THR A 54 21.80 1.24 28.69
N PRO A 55 22.63 1.62 27.70
CA PRO A 55 23.04 0.76 26.59
C PRO A 55 23.67 -0.57 27.04
N LYS A 56 23.29 -1.66 26.39
CA LYS A 56 23.82 -3.01 26.57
C LYS A 56 25.11 -3.21 25.79
N THR A 57 26.02 -4.04 26.35
CA THR A 57 27.22 -4.49 25.62
C THR A 57 26.85 -5.46 24.51
N GLN A 58 27.80 -5.74 23.61
CA GLN A 58 27.62 -6.72 22.53
C GLN A 58 27.28 -8.12 23.09
N GLU A 59 27.97 -8.54 24.15
CA GLU A 59 27.74 -9.83 24.80
C GLU A 59 26.35 -9.91 25.44
N GLU A 60 25.90 -8.82 26.08
CA GLU A 60 24.55 -8.74 26.63
C GLU A 60 23.48 -8.78 25.53
N ALA A 61 23.70 -8.09 24.41
CA ALA A 61 22.79 -8.12 23.26
C ALA A 61 22.69 -9.53 22.64
N ILE A 62 23.81 -10.24 22.50
CA ILE A 62 23.84 -11.63 22.05
C ILE A 62 23.07 -12.54 23.02
N GLN A 63 23.26 -12.38 24.33
CA GLN A 63 22.58 -13.18 25.34
C GLN A 63 21.05 -12.94 25.33
N ILE A 64 20.63 -11.68 25.21
CA ILE A 64 19.21 -11.31 25.09
C ILE A 64 18.61 -11.93 23.84
N SER A 65 19.32 -11.85 22.72
CA SER A 65 18.91 -12.41 21.44
C SER A 65 18.78 -13.94 21.50
N ASN A 66 19.74 -14.64 22.12
CA ASN A 66 19.68 -16.09 22.34
C ASN A 66 18.43 -16.46 23.14
N THR A 67 18.24 -15.80 24.28
CA THR A 67 17.08 -16.04 25.16
C THR A 67 15.76 -15.81 24.43
N PHE A 68 15.70 -14.77 23.60
CA PHE A 68 14.52 -14.47 22.79
C PHE A 68 14.25 -15.57 21.77
N LEU A 69 15.26 -16.01 21.01
CA LEU A 69 15.06 -17.04 19.99
C LEU A 69 14.80 -18.41 20.59
N GLU A 70 15.42 -18.79 21.70
CA GLU A 70 15.15 -20.06 22.40
C GLU A 70 13.69 -20.15 22.85
N LYS A 71 13.16 -19.06 23.43
CA LYS A 71 11.77 -19.00 23.87
C LYS A 71 10.78 -19.11 22.71
N ASN A 72 11.17 -18.68 21.51
CA ASN A 72 10.32 -18.61 20.33
C ASN A 72 10.72 -19.61 19.22
N ALA A 73 11.65 -20.54 19.50
CA ALA A 73 12.29 -21.37 18.50
C ALA A 73 11.28 -22.15 17.64
N LYS A 74 10.21 -22.65 18.27
CA LYS A 74 9.14 -23.39 17.58
C LYS A 74 8.42 -22.57 16.50
N TYR A 75 8.28 -21.26 16.66
CA TYR A 75 7.57 -20.40 15.72
C TYR A 75 8.43 -19.99 14.53
N PHE A 76 9.74 -19.88 14.75
CA PHE A 76 10.73 -19.61 13.72
C PHE A 76 11.30 -20.91 13.12
N GLY A 77 10.88 -22.07 13.62
CA GLY A 77 11.35 -23.41 13.26
C GLY A 77 12.83 -23.66 13.55
N ILE A 78 13.44 -22.94 14.49
CA ILE A 78 14.89 -22.99 14.78
C ILE A 78 15.22 -24.28 15.54
N GLU A 79 16.09 -25.11 14.96
CA GLU A 79 16.55 -26.38 15.58
C GLU A 79 17.77 -26.17 16.49
N SER A 80 18.68 -25.27 16.12
CA SER A 80 19.87 -24.92 16.89
C SER A 80 20.26 -23.47 16.66
N LEU A 81 20.72 -22.78 17.70
CA LEU A 81 21.21 -21.41 17.61
C LEU A 81 22.73 -21.40 17.49
N ASN A 82 23.24 -21.13 16.29
CA ASN A 82 24.65 -20.90 16.06
C ASN A 82 24.85 -19.41 15.74
N TYR A 83 25.31 -18.66 16.74
CA TYR A 83 25.68 -17.25 16.57
C TYR A 83 26.73 -17.12 15.45
N THR A 84 26.49 -16.20 14.52
CA THR A 84 27.40 -15.93 13.40
C THR A 84 28.11 -14.60 13.58
N ASP A 85 27.35 -13.52 13.75
CA ASP A 85 27.91 -12.16 13.81
C ASP A 85 26.97 -11.20 14.55
N SER A 86 27.48 -10.03 14.94
CA SER A 86 26.68 -8.92 15.45
C SER A 86 27.30 -7.57 15.14
N ALA A 87 26.45 -6.58 14.92
CA ALA A 87 26.85 -5.22 14.56
C ALA A 87 25.93 -4.17 15.16
N LEU A 88 26.44 -2.95 15.30
CA LEU A 88 25.64 -1.75 15.54
C LEU A 88 25.27 -1.11 14.20
N ILE A 89 23.96 -0.92 13.99
CA ILE A 89 23.43 -0.15 12.86
C ILE A 89 22.91 1.20 13.33
N THR A 90 22.80 2.15 12.43
CA THR A 90 22.16 3.45 12.66
C THR A 90 21.04 3.61 11.64
N ASP A 91 19.82 3.90 12.10
CA ASP A 91 18.67 4.15 11.21
C ASP A 91 18.71 5.56 10.59
N ILE A 92 17.73 5.85 9.72
CA ILE A 92 17.59 7.15 9.04
C ILE A 92 17.34 8.32 9.99
N GLU A 93 16.81 8.05 11.19
CA GLU A 93 16.58 9.04 12.26
C GLU A 93 17.85 9.21 13.13
N GLY A 94 18.96 8.54 12.79
CA GLY A 94 20.23 8.61 13.51
C GLY A 94 20.28 7.75 14.77
N LYS A 95 19.28 6.91 15.03
CA LYS A 95 19.19 6.09 16.24
C LYS A 95 19.87 4.74 16.01
N LYS A 96 20.58 4.23 17.02
CA LYS A 96 21.41 3.02 16.89
C LYS A 96 20.71 1.77 17.38
N SER A 97 20.91 0.64 16.72
CA SER A 97 20.33 -0.64 17.11
C SER A 97 21.38 -1.76 17.04
N TRP A 98 21.23 -2.75 17.90
CA TRP A 98 21.98 -4.00 17.79
C TRP A 98 21.31 -4.89 16.75
N VAL A 99 22.14 -5.48 15.89
CA VAL A 99 21.75 -6.53 14.94
C VAL A 99 22.56 -7.76 15.28
N VAL A 100 21.87 -8.86 15.61
CA VAL A 100 22.50 -10.15 15.92
C VAL A 100 22.06 -11.17 14.87
N VAL A 101 23.02 -11.90 14.31
CA VAL A 101 22.82 -12.80 13.18
C VAL A 101 23.17 -14.22 13.58
N TYR A 102 22.27 -15.12 13.24
CA TYR A 102 22.40 -16.55 13.47
C TYR A 102 22.47 -17.29 12.16
N GLU A 103 23.20 -18.40 12.16
CA GLU A 103 23.11 -19.40 11.11
C GLU A 103 21.65 -19.80 10.95
N GLY A 104 21.17 -19.89 9.70
CA GLY A 104 19.76 -20.03 9.42
C GLY A 104 19.20 -21.43 9.63
N GLN A 105 18.47 -21.90 8.63
CA GLN A 105 17.78 -23.18 8.66
C GLN A 105 18.77 -24.34 8.62
N ARG A 106 18.45 -25.41 9.34
CA ARG A 106 19.02 -26.73 9.09
C ARG A 106 17.95 -27.61 8.47
N PHE A 107 18.35 -28.48 7.56
CA PHE A 107 17.48 -29.46 6.92
C PHE A 107 18.19 -30.81 7.02
N GLU A 108 17.55 -31.76 7.72
CA GLU A 108 18.15 -33.05 8.07
C GLU A 108 19.52 -32.94 8.77
N GLY A 109 19.66 -31.93 9.65
CA GLY A 109 20.90 -31.66 10.40
C GLY A 109 22.00 -30.93 9.61
N LEU A 110 21.84 -30.74 8.29
CA LEU A 110 22.77 -29.97 7.46
C LEU A 110 22.36 -28.50 7.40
N PRO A 111 23.31 -27.54 7.45
CA PRO A 111 23.00 -26.13 7.32
C PRO A 111 22.54 -25.80 5.89
N VAL A 112 21.50 -24.98 5.77
CA VAL A 112 20.97 -24.52 4.48
C VAL A 112 21.66 -23.23 4.09
N MET A 113 22.31 -23.22 2.93
CA MET A 113 22.98 -22.06 2.35
C MET A 113 22.01 -20.89 2.17
N ASP A 114 22.55 -19.69 2.30
CA ASP A 114 21.84 -18.43 2.09
C ASP A 114 20.61 -18.25 3.02
N THR A 115 20.54 -19.00 4.13
CA THR A 115 19.54 -18.80 5.18
C THR A 115 20.19 -18.18 6.41
N HIS A 116 19.47 -17.29 7.08
CA HIS A 116 19.91 -16.66 8.33
C HIS A 116 18.71 -16.16 9.12
N THR A 117 18.88 -16.08 10.44
CA THR A 117 17.93 -15.40 11.33
C THR A 117 18.60 -14.15 11.89
N THR A 118 17.92 -13.02 11.77
CA THR A 118 18.39 -11.72 12.25
C THR A 118 17.47 -11.22 13.35
N VAL A 119 18.04 -10.82 14.47
CA VAL A 119 17.34 -10.17 15.58
C VAL A 119 17.81 -8.73 15.68
N ILE A 120 16.86 -7.80 15.68
CA ILE A 120 17.11 -6.36 15.80
C ILE A 120 16.51 -5.88 17.13
N MET A 121 17.35 -5.21 17.92
CA MET A 121 16.95 -4.66 19.21
C MET A 121 17.53 -3.27 19.45
N THR A 122 16.84 -2.50 20.28
CA THR A 122 17.32 -1.20 20.76
C THR A 122 18.60 -1.36 21.60
N LEU A 123 19.31 -0.25 21.85
CA LEU A 123 20.53 -0.31 22.67
C LEU A 123 20.29 -0.81 24.08
N ASP A 124 19.10 -0.62 24.66
CA ASP A 124 18.72 -1.15 25.98
C ASP A 124 18.28 -2.62 25.95
N GLY A 125 18.29 -3.26 24.77
CA GLY A 125 18.04 -4.70 24.60
C GLY A 125 16.59 -5.08 24.36
N GLN A 126 15.72 -4.14 23.95
CA GLN A 126 14.35 -4.47 23.57
C GLN A 126 14.29 -4.92 22.12
N VAL A 127 13.98 -6.21 21.90
CA VAL A 127 13.75 -6.75 20.56
C VAL A 127 12.50 -6.08 19.95
N TYR A 128 12.65 -5.59 18.72
CA TYR A 128 11.54 -4.97 17.99
C TYR A 128 11.41 -5.44 16.56
N ALA A 129 12.41 -6.15 16.01
CA ALA A 129 12.26 -6.86 14.75
C ALA A 129 13.06 -8.16 14.71
N VAL A 130 12.52 -9.15 14.01
CA VAL A 130 13.15 -10.44 13.73
C VAL A 130 12.86 -10.80 12.28
N GLY A 131 13.90 -11.07 11.50
CA GLY A 131 13.79 -11.59 10.14
C GLY A 131 14.35 -13.00 10.06
N ASN A 132 13.69 -13.89 9.34
CA ASN A 132 14.05 -15.29 9.21
C ASN A 132 13.95 -15.71 7.75
N LEU A 133 15.09 -15.76 7.07
CA LEU A 133 15.16 -16.21 5.69
C LEU A 133 15.25 -17.75 5.68
N ARG A 134 14.20 -18.42 5.20
CA ARG A 134 14.09 -19.88 5.14
C ARG A 134 13.50 -20.37 3.83
N TYR A 135 13.78 -21.63 3.54
CA TYR A 135 13.20 -22.36 2.43
C TYR A 135 12.24 -23.45 2.94
N HIS A 136 11.16 -23.66 2.22
CA HIS A 136 10.33 -24.85 2.39
C HIS A 136 10.73 -25.88 1.35
N PHE A 137 11.22 -27.03 1.80
CA PHE A 137 11.54 -28.15 0.94
C PHE A 137 10.37 -29.14 0.94
N GLU A 138 9.79 -29.37 -0.24
CA GLU A 138 8.71 -30.35 -0.42
C GLU A 138 9.23 -31.78 -0.64
N GLU A 139 10.54 -31.90 -0.89
CA GLU A 139 11.20 -33.15 -1.29
C GLU A 139 12.33 -33.49 -0.30
N ASP A 140 12.61 -34.78 -0.14
CA ASP A 140 13.75 -35.26 0.64
C ASP A 140 15.07 -34.84 -0.01
N VAL A 141 16.16 -34.82 0.78
CA VAL A 141 17.48 -34.44 0.27
C VAL A 141 17.96 -35.43 -0.79
N ILE A 142 18.29 -34.93 -1.98
CA ILE A 142 18.92 -35.74 -3.01
C ILE A 142 20.30 -36.20 -2.50
N PRO A 143 20.54 -37.51 -2.32
CA PRO A 143 21.80 -38.00 -1.79
C PRO A 143 22.96 -37.65 -2.72
N THR A 144 24.09 -37.26 -2.14
CA THR A 144 25.32 -36.95 -2.89
C THR A 144 25.85 -38.19 -3.59
N SER A 145 26.09 -38.09 -4.90
CA SER A 145 26.76 -39.13 -5.67
C SER A 145 28.28 -39.15 -5.47
N ILE A 146 28.84 -38.07 -4.90
CA ILE A 146 30.28 -37.92 -4.68
C ILE A 146 30.65 -37.90 -3.20
N SER A 147 31.80 -38.47 -2.86
CA SER A 147 32.35 -38.47 -1.49
C SER A 147 33.04 -37.13 -1.16
N ILE A 148 33.35 -36.90 0.13
CA ILE A 148 34.12 -35.73 0.56
C ILE A 148 35.52 -35.69 -0.08
N ASP A 149 36.16 -36.85 -0.23
CA ASP A 149 37.48 -36.96 -0.84
C ASP A 149 37.42 -36.67 -2.34
N GLU A 150 36.35 -37.12 -3.02
CA GLU A 150 36.15 -36.80 -4.43
C GLU A 150 35.88 -35.31 -4.64
N ALA A 151 35.04 -34.68 -3.81
CA ALA A 151 34.80 -33.24 -3.86
C ALA A 151 36.11 -32.45 -3.67
N LYS A 152 36.94 -32.88 -2.73
CA LYS A 152 38.24 -32.30 -2.42
C LYS A 152 39.23 -32.41 -3.58
N GLU A 153 39.33 -33.58 -4.22
CA GLU A 153 40.22 -33.75 -5.37
C GLU A 153 39.75 -32.92 -6.57
N LYS A 154 38.43 -32.84 -6.83
CA LYS A 154 37.88 -31.94 -7.87
C LYS A 154 38.19 -30.47 -7.59
N ALA A 155 38.12 -30.02 -6.34
CA ALA A 155 38.48 -28.66 -5.98
C ALA A 155 39.99 -28.39 -6.18
N LYS A 156 40.85 -29.34 -5.82
CA LYS A 156 42.30 -29.25 -6.05
C LYS A 156 42.64 -29.18 -7.53
N GLU A 157 42.00 -30.01 -8.35
CA GLU A 157 42.19 -30.06 -9.80
C GLU A 157 41.89 -28.70 -10.44
N VAL A 158 40.75 -28.10 -10.12
CA VAL A 158 40.33 -26.85 -10.75
C VAL A 158 41.07 -25.62 -10.24
N LEU A 159 41.54 -25.65 -9.00
CA LEU A 159 42.47 -24.63 -8.50
C LEU A 159 43.92 -24.89 -8.89
N ASN A 160 44.22 -26.01 -9.56
CA ASN A 160 45.56 -26.48 -9.89
C ASN A 160 46.52 -26.39 -8.68
N THR A 161 46.06 -26.90 -7.54
CA THR A 161 46.77 -26.81 -6.26
C THR A 161 46.99 -28.17 -5.63
N LYS A 162 48.10 -28.28 -4.90
CA LYS A 162 48.39 -29.43 -4.03
C LYS A 162 48.09 -29.15 -2.56
N GLU A 163 47.66 -27.93 -2.24
CA GLU A 163 47.35 -27.56 -0.86
C GLU A 163 46.07 -28.24 -0.39
N GLU A 164 45.98 -28.39 0.92
CA GLU A 164 44.84 -28.95 1.60
C GLU A 164 43.85 -27.83 1.96
N PRO A 165 42.52 -28.05 1.78
CA PRO A 165 41.54 -27.04 2.18
C PRO A 165 41.54 -26.86 3.69
N ILE A 166 41.30 -25.63 4.13
CA ILE A 166 41.24 -25.27 5.56
C ILE A 166 39.90 -25.64 6.18
N GLU A 167 38.84 -25.68 5.37
CA GLU A 167 37.50 -25.99 5.81
C GLU A 167 36.72 -26.65 4.68
N ILE A 168 35.95 -27.68 5.01
CA ILE A 168 35.02 -28.35 4.10
C ILE A 168 33.67 -28.40 4.80
N LYS A 169 32.68 -27.69 4.26
CA LYS A 169 31.30 -27.73 4.76
C LYS A 169 30.40 -28.49 3.80
N LYS A 170 29.65 -29.45 4.35
CA LYS A 170 28.51 -30.07 3.67
C LYS A 170 27.27 -29.26 3.99
N GLN A 171 26.61 -28.70 2.98
CA GLN A 171 25.46 -27.80 3.15
C GLN A 171 24.35 -28.18 2.17
N VAL A 172 23.13 -27.71 2.42
CA VAL A 172 22.00 -27.84 1.49
C VAL A 172 21.77 -26.49 0.82
N LYS A 173 21.48 -26.45 -0.48
CA LYS A 173 21.07 -25.23 -1.17
C LYS A 173 19.72 -25.44 -1.84
N ALA A 174 18.88 -24.42 -1.77
CA ALA A 174 17.61 -24.39 -2.46
C ALA A 174 17.79 -24.16 -3.96
N ILE A 175 17.22 -25.05 -4.77
CA ILE A 175 17.11 -24.92 -6.22
C ILE A 175 15.64 -24.72 -6.56
N ILE A 176 15.32 -23.61 -7.24
CA ILE A 176 13.95 -23.27 -7.62
C ILE A 176 13.70 -23.77 -9.05
N GLU A 177 12.87 -24.81 -9.20
CA GLU A 177 12.45 -25.37 -10.49
C GLU A 177 10.93 -25.45 -10.53
N GLN A 178 10.30 -24.86 -11.56
CA GLN A 178 8.84 -24.99 -11.79
C GLN A 178 7.98 -24.62 -10.56
N ASN A 179 8.34 -23.54 -9.85
CA ASN A 179 7.71 -23.09 -8.60
C ASN A 179 7.83 -24.06 -7.40
N LYS A 180 8.68 -25.09 -7.51
CA LYS A 180 9.05 -25.94 -6.37
C LYS A 180 10.47 -25.67 -5.93
N THR A 181 10.67 -25.72 -4.62
CA THR A 181 11.99 -25.55 -4.01
C THR A 181 12.54 -26.92 -3.63
N LYS A 182 13.59 -27.35 -4.34
CA LYS A 182 14.24 -28.64 -4.12
C LYS A 182 15.53 -28.47 -3.31
N PRO A 183 15.78 -29.33 -2.31
CA PRO A 183 17.04 -29.34 -1.59
C PRO A 183 18.10 -30.13 -2.38
N GLU A 184 19.23 -29.49 -2.70
CA GLU A 184 20.40 -30.18 -3.24
C GLU A 184 21.59 -30.02 -2.30
N ILE A 185 22.40 -31.07 -2.12
CA ILE A 185 23.61 -31.02 -1.30
C ILE A 185 24.76 -30.37 -2.08
N PHE A 186 25.47 -29.50 -1.39
CA PHE A 186 26.68 -28.84 -1.85
C PHE A 186 27.85 -29.07 -0.88
N TRP A 187 29.05 -29.13 -1.46
CA TRP A 187 30.32 -29.06 -0.76
C TRP A 187 30.91 -27.67 -0.96
N ASN A 188 31.05 -26.92 0.13
CA ASN A 188 31.75 -25.64 0.15
C ASN A 188 33.16 -25.87 0.70
N ILE A 189 34.15 -25.77 -0.17
CA ILE A 189 35.55 -26.09 0.13
C ILE A 189 36.36 -24.81 0.13
N THR A 190 36.80 -24.42 1.32
CA THR A 190 37.53 -23.18 1.58
C THR A 190 39.03 -23.45 1.57
N TYR A 191 39.78 -22.73 0.74
CA TYR A 191 41.24 -22.75 0.74
C TYR A 191 41.81 -21.47 1.35
N GLY A 192 42.76 -21.65 2.27
CA GLY A 192 43.51 -20.56 2.86
C GLY A 192 44.53 -19.95 1.90
N CYS A 193 45.39 -19.10 2.44
CA CYS A 193 46.44 -18.43 1.67
C CYS A 193 47.54 -19.41 1.28
N PRO A 194 48.13 -19.28 0.07
CA PRO A 194 48.00 -18.18 -0.89
C PRO A 194 46.81 -18.26 -1.85
N ILE A 195 46.05 -19.36 -1.87
CA ILE A 195 44.98 -19.61 -2.85
C ILE A 195 43.81 -18.66 -2.63
N ASN A 196 43.33 -18.57 -1.39
CA ASN A 196 42.22 -17.72 -0.98
C ASN A 196 40.95 -17.87 -1.83
N LYS A 197 40.49 -19.11 -2.04
CA LYS A 197 39.30 -19.40 -2.83
C LYS A 197 38.33 -20.31 -2.08
N ASP A 198 37.04 -20.05 -2.27
CA ASP A 198 35.96 -20.95 -1.89
C ASP A 198 35.43 -21.62 -3.16
N VAL A 199 35.45 -22.95 -3.19
CA VAL A 199 34.96 -23.76 -4.30
C VAL A 199 33.66 -24.42 -3.89
N LEU A 200 32.60 -24.13 -4.63
CA LEU A 200 31.28 -24.68 -4.40
C LEU A 200 30.99 -25.78 -5.43
N ILE A 201 30.75 -27.00 -4.96
CA ILE A 201 30.57 -28.21 -5.77
C ILE A 201 29.21 -28.82 -5.45
N ASN A 202 28.41 -29.16 -6.46
CA ASN A 202 27.10 -29.78 -6.26
C ASN A 202 27.18 -31.29 -5.98
N SER A 203 26.01 -31.91 -5.81
CA SER A 203 25.84 -33.33 -5.47
C SER A 203 26.37 -34.30 -6.55
N LYS A 204 26.53 -33.82 -7.79
CA LYS A 204 27.05 -34.54 -8.96
C LYS A 204 28.55 -34.32 -9.17
N GLY A 205 29.15 -33.46 -8.36
CA GLY A 205 30.56 -33.08 -8.47
C GLY A 205 30.86 -32.11 -9.60
N GLU A 206 29.88 -31.34 -10.03
CA GLU A 206 30.05 -30.21 -10.95
C GLU A 206 30.42 -28.96 -10.14
N ILE A 207 31.32 -28.15 -10.67
CA ILE A 207 31.75 -26.90 -10.02
C ILE A 207 30.79 -25.80 -10.38
N ILE A 208 30.11 -25.28 -9.36
CA ILE A 208 29.07 -24.27 -9.52
C ILE A 208 29.63 -22.87 -9.38
N SER A 209 30.57 -22.65 -8.46
CA SER A 209 31.24 -21.36 -8.37
C SER A 209 32.61 -21.46 -7.71
N ILE A 210 33.51 -20.56 -8.11
CA ILE A 210 34.79 -20.32 -7.45
C ILE A 210 34.81 -18.84 -7.06
N LYS A 211 34.85 -18.55 -5.77
CA LYS A 211 34.85 -17.18 -5.23
C LYS A 211 36.11 -16.91 -4.44
N GLU A 212 36.47 -15.65 -4.26
CA GLU A 212 37.51 -15.31 -3.28
C GLU A 212 37.01 -15.61 -1.88
N SER A 213 37.82 -16.33 -1.11
CA SER A 213 37.49 -16.62 0.28
C SER A 213 37.50 -15.33 1.09
N GLN A 214 36.55 -15.21 2.01
CA GLN A 214 36.45 -14.07 2.92
C GLN A 214 37.57 -14.07 3.98
N ASN A 215 38.31 -15.18 4.09
CA ASN A 215 39.49 -15.24 4.93
C ASN A 215 40.54 -14.27 4.41
N ILE A 216 40.82 -13.21 5.16
CA ILE A 216 41.84 -12.24 4.78
C ILE A 216 43.17 -12.97 4.75
N CYS A 217 43.74 -13.11 3.56
CA CYS A 217 45.17 -13.21 3.48
C CYS A 217 45.74 -11.90 3.98
N GLU A 218 46.14 -11.87 5.25
CA GLU A 218 47.16 -10.93 5.70
C GLU A 218 48.32 -11.11 4.73
N LYS A 219 48.38 -10.24 3.72
CA LYS A 219 49.46 -10.22 2.75
C LYS A 219 50.74 -10.02 3.54
N LYS A 220 51.43 -11.12 3.80
CA LYS A 220 52.81 -11.15 4.30
C LYS A 220 53.75 -10.31 3.41
N GLU A 221 53.30 -9.94 2.21
CA GLU A 221 53.99 -9.03 1.30
C GLU A 221 54.22 -7.61 1.84
N ILE A 222 53.44 -7.13 2.83
CA ILE A 222 53.75 -5.82 3.45
C ILE A 222 54.99 -5.93 4.36
N LYS A 223 55.32 -7.12 4.90
CA LYS A 223 56.54 -7.27 5.71
C LYS A 223 57.80 -7.00 4.90
N TYR A 224 57.83 -7.31 3.59
CA TYR A 224 59.01 -7.04 2.76
C TYR A 224 59.18 -5.55 2.40
N LEU A 225 58.08 -4.80 2.27
CA LEU A 225 58.12 -3.35 2.05
C LEU A 225 58.62 -2.60 3.30
N PHE A 226 58.33 -3.11 4.50
CA PHE A 226 58.92 -2.62 5.77
C PHE A 226 60.33 -3.19 6.07
N LEU A 227 60.68 -4.36 5.55
CA LEU A 227 62.04 -4.93 5.69
C LEU A 227 63.05 -4.18 4.82
N LEU A 228 62.67 -3.63 3.67
CA LEU A 228 63.56 -2.89 2.77
C LEU A 228 64.27 -1.69 3.44
N PRO A 229 63.57 -0.78 4.16
CA PRO A 229 64.25 0.27 4.91
C PRO A 229 65.09 -0.29 6.07
N PHE A 230 64.69 -1.41 6.68
CA PHE A 230 65.45 -2.09 7.74
C PHE A 230 66.77 -2.70 7.20
N LEU A 231 66.74 -3.30 6.02
CA LEU A 231 67.89 -3.90 5.33
C LEU A 231 68.86 -2.81 4.84
N VAL A 232 68.34 -1.69 4.33
CA VAL A 232 69.13 -0.50 4.02
C VAL A 232 69.76 0.09 5.29
N LEU A 233 69.02 0.18 6.40
CA LEU A 233 69.56 0.67 7.68
C LEU A 233 70.73 -0.20 8.16
N ILE A 234 70.61 -1.54 8.03
CA ILE A 234 71.68 -2.49 8.35
C ILE A 234 72.90 -2.27 7.43
N VAL A 235 72.69 -2.12 6.12
CA VAL A 235 73.77 -1.83 5.15
C VAL A 235 74.43 -0.48 5.46
N PHE A 236 73.66 0.55 5.80
CA PHE A 236 74.16 1.87 6.22
C PHE A 236 75.02 1.76 7.50
N LEU A 237 74.56 1.02 8.50
CA LEU A 237 75.30 0.77 9.75
C LEU A 237 76.62 0.01 9.48
N LEU A 238 76.64 -0.94 8.55
CA LEU A 238 77.86 -1.66 8.16
C LEU A 238 78.86 -0.77 7.39
N PHE A 239 78.39 0.12 6.51
CA PHE A 239 79.26 1.04 5.75
C PHE A 239 79.76 2.23 6.60
N SER A 240 79.02 2.67 7.61
CA SER A 240 79.39 3.81 8.46
C SER A 240 80.63 3.55 9.34
N LYS A 241 80.95 2.28 9.63
CA LYS A 241 82.13 1.88 10.42
C LYS A 241 83.48 2.11 9.70
N LYS A 242 83.52 2.25 8.36
CA LYS A 242 84.76 2.55 7.61
C LYS A 242 84.91 4.06 7.37
N LYS A 243 85.89 4.69 8.05
CA LYS A 243 86.16 6.15 8.09
C LYS A 243 86.30 6.85 6.72
N ARG A 244 86.57 6.12 5.62
CA ARG A 244 86.73 6.63 4.25
C ARG A 244 85.48 6.57 3.34
N ARG A 245 84.32 6.06 3.79
CA ARG A 245 83.12 5.85 2.91
C ARG A 245 81.82 6.55 3.38
N LYS A 246 81.91 7.53 4.28
CA LYS A 246 80.73 8.20 4.86
C LYS A 246 79.81 8.85 3.80
N GLY A 247 80.36 9.42 2.73
CA GLY A 247 79.57 10.04 1.66
C GLY A 247 78.64 9.06 0.93
N ILE A 248 79.10 7.82 0.68
CA ILE A 248 78.30 6.78 0.01
C ILE A 248 77.12 6.36 0.90
N ALA A 249 77.34 6.28 2.22
CA ALA A 249 76.29 5.91 3.16
C ALA A 249 75.16 6.96 3.19
N PHE A 250 75.48 8.26 3.26
CA PHE A 250 74.47 9.32 3.20
C PHE A 250 73.69 9.34 1.87
N GLY A 251 74.35 9.04 0.74
CA GLY A 251 73.69 8.90 -0.55
C GLY A 251 72.65 7.76 -0.57
N LEU A 252 73.01 6.58 -0.06
CA LEU A 252 72.10 5.42 0.04
C LEU A 252 70.91 5.67 0.97
N LEU A 253 71.13 6.35 2.10
CA LEU A 253 70.07 6.76 3.02
C LEU A 253 69.07 7.69 2.31
N LEU A 254 69.57 8.72 1.62
CA LEU A 254 68.74 9.69 0.91
C LEU A 254 67.92 9.01 -0.19
N VAL A 255 68.53 8.14 -1.01
CA VAL A 255 67.82 7.38 -2.05
C VAL A 255 66.72 6.51 -1.46
N THR A 256 66.96 5.88 -0.32
CA THR A 256 65.98 4.99 0.32
C THR A 256 64.82 5.76 0.92
N ILE A 257 65.09 6.90 1.58
CA ILE A 257 64.05 7.80 2.07
C ILE A 257 63.21 8.32 0.90
N SER A 258 63.85 8.76 -0.19
CA SER A 258 63.16 9.22 -1.39
C SER A 258 62.29 8.11 -2.02
N LEU A 259 62.81 6.89 -2.16
CA LEU A 259 62.03 5.74 -2.68
C LEU A 259 60.85 5.38 -1.77
N SER A 260 61.03 5.45 -0.46
CA SER A 260 59.96 5.17 0.52
C SER A 260 58.85 6.23 0.45
N LEU A 261 59.23 7.52 0.30
CA LEU A 261 58.27 8.61 0.10
C LEU A 261 57.52 8.46 -1.23
N ILE A 262 58.20 8.11 -2.32
CA ILE A 262 57.57 7.84 -3.62
C ILE A 262 56.59 6.67 -3.50
N ALA A 263 56.98 5.58 -2.82
CA ALA A 263 56.12 4.42 -2.60
C ALA A 263 54.87 4.77 -1.79
N LEU A 264 55.00 5.58 -0.74
CA LEU A 264 53.86 6.07 0.06
C LEU A 264 52.90 6.92 -0.78
N VAL A 265 53.43 7.83 -1.61
CA VAL A 265 52.61 8.67 -2.50
C VAL A 265 51.86 7.82 -3.53
N LEU A 266 52.52 6.81 -4.12
CA LEU A 266 51.88 5.89 -5.06
C LEU A 266 50.79 5.06 -4.38
N MET A 267 51.03 4.58 -3.16
CA MET A 267 50.05 3.83 -2.37
C MET A 267 48.84 4.70 -2.01
N GLN A 268 49.08 5.94 -1.54
CA GLN A 268 48.01 6.89 -1.24
C GLN A 268 47.17 7.20 -2.48
N LYS A 269 47.81 7.39 -3.64
CA LYS A 269 47.13 7.60 -4.92
C LYS A 269 46.22 6.43 -5.30
N GLU A 270 46.68 5.19 -5.12
CA GLU A 270 45.86 4.00 -5.43
C GLU A 270 44.69 3.81 -4.45
N ILE A 271 44.90 4.05 -3.14
CA ILE A 271 43.82 4.02 -2.15
C ILE A 271 42.76 5.08 -2.51
N TYR A 272 43.21 6.32 -2.74
CA TYR A 272 42.31 7.43 -3.07
C TYR A 272 41.54 7.18 -4.39
N ARG A 273 42.21 6.60 -5.40
CA ARG A 273 41.56 6.25 -6.67
C ARG A 273 40.48 5.18 -6.50
N LYS A 274 40.70 4.18 -5.63
CA LYS A 274 39.70 3.16 -5.31
C LYS A 274 38.51 3.73 -4.56
N ASP A 275 38.78 4.57 -3.55
CA ASP A 275 37.73 5.22 -2.76
C ASP A 275 36.86 6.14 -3.63
N ILE A 276 37.45 6.98 -4.48
CA ILE A 276 36.67 7.81 -5.42
C ILE A 276 35.79 6.97 -6.34
N LYS A 277 36.36 5.91 -6.95
CA LYS A 277 35.58 5.04 -7.85
C LYS A 277 34.42 4.38 -7.13
N LYS A 278 34.65 3.93 -5.89
CA LYS A 278 33.61 3.34 -5.06
C LYS A 278 32.51 4.36 -4.75
N THR A 279 32.85 5.53 -4.23
CA THR A 279 31.87 6.59 -3.91
C THR A 279 31.11 7.06 -5.15
N PHE A 280 31.77 7.14 -6.31
CA PHE A 280 31.10 7.46 -7.58
C PHE A 280 30.04 6.41 -7.94
N ILE A 281 30.38 5.12 -7.85
CA ILE A 281 29.43 4.03 -8.12
C ILE A 281 28.29 4.02 -7.09
N GLU A 282 28.60 4.20 -5.80
CA GLU A 282 27.59 4.27 -4.73
C GLU A 282 26.60 5.41 -4.95
N ASN A 283 27.09 6.61 -5.29
CA ASN A 283 26.24 7.76 -5.61
C ASN A 283 25.35 7.46 -6.83
N ARG A 284 25.90 6.83 -7.87
CA ARG A 284 25.14 6.49 -9.08
C ARG A 284 24.06 5.43 -8.81
N ILE A 285 24.35 4.45 -7.95
CA ILE A 285 23.36 3.47 -7.48
C ILE A 285 22.23 4.18 -6.74
N GLN A 286 22.56 5.09 -5.81
CA GLN A 286 21.56 5.82 -5.04
C GLN A 286 20.67 6.70 -5.92
N GLU A 287 21.25 7.38 -6.91
CA GLU A 287 20.48 8.18 -7.87
C GLU A 287 19.51 7.32 -8.68
N ILE A 288 19.91 6.12 -9.13
CA ILE A 288 19.03 5.20 -9.85
C ILE A 288 17.91 4.69 -8.96
N ILE A 289 18.20 4.36 -7.69
CA ILE A 289 17.18 3.94 -6.71
C ILE A 289 16.16 5.08 -6.51
N ASN A 290 16.63 6.29 -6.24
CA ASN A 290 15.77 7.46 -6.06
C ASN A 290 14.94 7.76 -7.31
N LEU A 291 15.51 7.57 -8.50
CA LEU A 291 14.80 7.73 -9.78
C LEU A 291 13.72 6.66 -9.95
N PHE A 292 14.01 5.40 -9.63
CA PHE A 292 13.04 4.30 -9.67
C PHE A 292 11.86 4.56 -8.72
N GLU A 293 12.13 4.96 -7.49
CA GLU A 293 11.10 5.32 -6.50
C GLU A 293 10.28 6.52 -6.96
N GLY A 294 10.94 7.54 -7.52
CA GLY A 294 10.28 8.70 -8.11
C GLY A 294 9.35 8.33 -9.28
N ILE A 295 9.76 7.40 -10.15
CA ILE A 295 8.93 6.89 -11.24
C ILE A 295 7.69 6.18 -10.70
N ASN A 296 7.84 5.34 -9.67
CA ASN A 296 6.69 4.62 -9.08
C ASN A 296 5.67 5.59 -8.48
N TYR A 297 6.15 6.56 -7.70
CA TYR A 297 5.29 7.56 -7.07
C TYR A 297 4.59 8.46 -8.11
N ASP A 298 5.29 8.85 -9.17
CA ASP A 298 4.70 9.67 -10.23
C ASP A 298 3.74 8.85 -11.12
N LEU A 299 3.99 7.54 -11.31
CA LEU A 299 3.10 6.65 -12.03
C LEU A 299 1.73 6.54 -11.35
N GLU A 300 1.68 6.41 -10.02
CA GLU A 300 0.40 6.41 -9.29
C GLU A 300 -0.41 7.71 -9.52
N LYS A 301 0.26 8.86 -9.56
CA LYS A 301 -0.38 10.15 -9.86
C LYS A 301 -0.82 10.24 -11.31
N ALA A 302 0.02 9.77 -12.23
CA ALA A 302 -0.28 9.74 -13.64
C ALA A 302 -1.51 8.87 -13.92
N LEU A 303 -1.66 7.73 -13.25
CA LEU A 303 -2.83 6.86 -13.33
C LEU A 303 -4.09 7.58 -12.82
N ASP A 304 -4.06 8.22 -11.65
CA ASP A 304 -5.22 8.96 -11.10
C ASP A 304 -5.68 10.09 -12.03
N ILE A 305 -4.74 10.92 -12.51
CA ILE A 305 -5.06 12.06 -13.39
C ILE A 305 -5.61 11.55 -14.73
N THR A 306 -4.94 10.57 -15.33
CA THR A 306 -5.30 10.05 -16.65
C THR A 306 -6.64 9.32 -16.60
N ALA A 307 -6.91 8.57 -15.52
CA ALA A 307 -8.19 7.90 -15.31
C ALA A 307 -9.34 8.89 -15.18
N LYS A 308 -9.19 9.94 -14.35
CA LYS A 308 -10.21 10.99 -14.21
C LYS A 308 -10.51 11.68 -15.53
N ARG A 309 -9.48 11.98 -16.34
CA ARG A 309 -9.67 12.53 -17.69
C ARG A 309 -10.37 11.54 -18.60
N SER A 310 -9.97 10.28 -18.57
CA SER A 310 -10.58 9.21 -19.38
C SER A 310 -12.07 9.06 -19.06
N ILE A 311 -12.46 9.07 -17.79
CA ILE A 311 -13.87 9.04 -17.35
C ILE A 311 -14.62 10.26 -17.90
N ALA A 312 -14.07 11.47 -17.75
CA ALA A 312 -14.71 12.69 -18.27
C ALA A 312 -14.91 12.65 -19.80
N VAL A 313 -13.94 12.10 -20.54
CA VAL A 313 -14.03 11.96 -22.00
C VAL A 313 -15.06 10.91 -22.41
N ALA A 314 -15.08 9.77 -21.72
CA ALA A 314 -16.09 8.73 -21.92
C ALA A 314 -17.51 9.29 -21.67
N GLU A 315 -17.71 10.02 -20.58
CA GLU A 315 -18.99 10.69 -20.29
C GLU A 315 -19.37 11.71 -21.34
N SER A 316 -18.43 12.59 -21.70
CA SER A 316 -18.66 13.61 -22.73
C SER A 316 -19.10 12.99 -24.06
N LYS A 317 -18.50 11.85 -24.44
CA LYS A 317 -18.92 11.09 -25.63
C LYS A 317 -20.35 10.58 -25.50
N ILE A 318 -20.71 9.98 -24.36
CA ILE A 318 -22.06 9.47 -24.11
C ILE A 318 -23.09 10.62 -24.15
N ILE A 319 -22.82 11.72 -23.45
CA ILE A 319 -23.73 12.88 -23.36
C ILE A 319 -23.92 13.55 -24.72
N THR A 320 -22.84 13.69 -25.50
CA THR A 320 -22.88 14.37 -26.80
C THR A 320 -23.54 13.52 -27.88
N THR A 321 -23.30 12.20 -27.87
CA THR A 321 -23.82 11.30 -28.91
C THR A 321 -25.16 10.66 -28.55
N GLY A 322 -25.50 10.58 -27.27
CA GLY A 322 -26.64 9.82 -26.77
C GLY A 322 -26.48 8.31 -26.93
N VAL A 323 -25.26 7.82 -27.21
CA VAL A 323 -24.97 6.40 -27.45
C VAL A 323 -24.17 5.84 -26.26
N PRO A 324 -24.62 4.72 -25.64
CA PRO A 324 -23.88 4.09 -24.55
C PRO A 324 -22.60 3.41 -25.06
N LEU A 325 -21.66 3.16 -24.15
CA LEU A 325 -20.45 2.39 -24.48
C LEU A 325 -20.77 0.90 -24.63
N THR A 326 -19.98 0.22 -25.47
CA THR A 326 -20.07 -1.25 -25.62
C THR A 326 -19.42 -1.98 -24.44
N SER A 327 -18.28 -1.48 -23.97
CA SER A 327 -17.55 -1.98 -22.80
C SER A 327 -16.86 -0.80 -22.11
N ALA A 328 -17.35 -0.41 -20.94
CA ALA A 328 -16.83 0.74 -20.21
C ALA A 328 -15.39 0.51 -19.73
N ASP A 329 -15.09 -0.68 -19.21
CA ASP A 329 -13.76 -1.08 -18.73
C ASP A 329 -12.70 -1.03 -19.85
N GLN A 330 -13.00 -1.59 -21.03
CA GLN A 330 -12.05 -1.55 -22.16
C GLN A 330 -11.92 -0.13 -22.74
N THR A 331 -13.00 0.63 -22.82
CA THR A 331 -12.97 2.01 -23.34
C THR A 331 -12.13 2.91 -22.45
N ILE A 332 -12.32 2.85 -21.12
CA ILE A 332 -11.51 3.63 -20.19
C ILE A 332 -10.05 3.18 -20.24
N LYS A 333 -9.78 1.87 -20.38
CA LYS A 333 -8.42 1.34 -20.56
C LYS A 333 -7.75 1.88 -21.82
N GLU A 334 -8.46 1.89 -22.95
CA GLU A 334 -7.97 2.44 -24.21
C GLU A 334 -7.64 3.94 -24.06
N LEU A 335 -8.56 4.71 -23.47
CA LEU A 335 -8.36 6.12 -23.19
C LEU A 335 -7.13 6.38 -22.31
N ILE A 336 -6.93 5.59 -21.26
CA ILE A 336 -5.77 5.77 -20.38
C ILE A 336 -4.45 5.52 -21.09
N LEU A 337 -4.38 4.44 -21.88
CA LEU A 337 -3.15 4.01 -22.53
C LEU A 337 -2.83 4.82 -23.79
N PHE A 338 -3.85 5.06 -24.62
CA PHE A 338 -3.70 5.58 -25.99
C PHE A 338 -4.41 6.92 -26.21
N GLY A 339 -5.41 7.26 -25.39
CA GLY A 339 -6.17 8.51 -25.54
C GLY A 339 -7.20 8.46 -26.68
N SER A 340 -7.58 7.24 -27.10
CA SER A 340 -8.55 6.99 -28.17
C SER A 340 -9.78 6.24 -27.65
N ILE A 341 -10.86 6.29 -28.42
CA ILE A 341 -12.05 5.44 -28.28
C ILE A 341 -12.28 4.76 -29.63
N ASN A 342 -12.21 3.43 -29.69
CA ASN A 342 -12.29 2.68 -30.94
C ASN A 342 -11.29 3.19 -31.99
N GLU A 343 -10.03 3.43 -31.58
CA GLU A 343 -8.94 3.94 -32.42
C GLU A 343 -9.10 5.41 -32.88
N GLU A 344 -10.19 6.09 -32.52
CA GLU A 344 -10.36 7.52 -32.77
C GLU A 344 -9.77 8.34 -31.62
N GLU A 345 -8.74 9.14 -31.90
CA GLU A 345 -8.11 10.02 -30.92
C GLU A 345 -9.09 11.04 -30.34
N GLN A 346 -9.04 11.23 -29.02
CA GLN A 346 -9.88 12.18 -28.31
C GLN A 346 -9.08 13.43 -27.93
N ALA A 347 -9.51 14.60 -28.40
CA ALA A 347 -8.79 15.87 -28.18
C ALA A 347 -8.54 16.18 -26.70
N LEU A 348 -9.48 15.83 -25.82
CA LEU A 348 -9.37 16.04 -24.38
C LEU A 348 -8.30 15.15 -23.70
N MET A 349 -7.82 14.10 -24.39
CA MET A 349 -6.74 13.23 -23.94
C MET A 349 -5.36 13.62 -24.49
N GLU A 350 -5.28 14.64 -25.35
CA GLU A 350 -4.01 15.07 -25.94
C GLU A 350 -2.98 15.35 -24.84
N ASN A 351 -1.76 14.83 -24.99
CA ASN A 351 -0.65 14.95 -24.03
C ASN A 351 -0.94 14.42 -22.60
N SER A 352 -2.03 13.67 -22.43
CA SER A 352 -2.61 13.30 -21.13
C SER A 352 -2.84 11.80 -21.00
N THR A 353 -1.99 11.00 -21.65
CA THR A 353 -2.04 9.54 -21.64
C THR A 353 -0.83 8.99 -20.91
N ILE A 354 -0.94 7.74 -20.47
CA ILE A 354 0.18 7.03 -19.86
C ILE A 354 1.34 6.85 -20.84
N SER A 355 1.07 6.65 -22.13
CA SER A 355 2.10 6.62 -23.17
C SER A 355 2.86 7.95 -23.27
N ASN A 356 2.17 9.09 -23.11
CA ASN A 356 2.82 10.40 -23.10
C ASN A 356 3.61 10.65 -21.82
N TRP A 357 3.14 10.14 -20.67
CA TRP A 357 3.88 10.17 -19.43
C TRP A 357 5.20 9.36 -19.52
N ILE A 358 5.16 8.13 -20.06
CA ILE A 358 6.37 7.31 -20.26
C ILE A 358 7.40 8.09 -21.09
N LYS A 359 6.99 8.65 -22.24
CA LYS A 359 7.89 9.43 -23.10
C LYS A 359 8.54 10.61 -22.36
N LYS A 360 7.81 11.30 -21.48
CA LYS A 360 8.34 12.40 -20.66
C LYS A 360 9.39 11.89 -19.66
N ILE A 361 9.11 10.78 -18.98
CA ILE A 361 10.07 10.14 -18.07
C ILE A 361 11.33 9.70 -18.80
N GLU A 362 11.21 9.10 -19.99
CA GLU A 362 12.35 8.71 -20.83
C GLU A 362 13.20 9.92 -21.26
N ILE A 363 12.58 11.05 -21.59
CA ILE A 363 13.30 12.29 -21.91
C ILE A 363 14.08 12.77 -20.67
N ILE A 364 13.43 12.86 -19.51
CA ILE A 364 14.07 13.28 -18.24
C ILE A 364 15.22 12.33 -17.87
N GLY A 365 15.04 11.02 -18.08
CA GLY A 365 16.07 10.02 -17.89
C GLY A 365 17.29 10.28 -18.76
N ARG A 366 17.08 10.48 -20.07
CA ARG A 366 18.16 10.73 -21.04
C ARG A 366 18.93 12.00 -20.71
N GLU A 367 18.25 13.07 -20.30
CA GLU A 367 18.88 14.32 -19.85
C GLU A 367 19.80 14.12 -18.63
N LYS A 368 19.50 13.13 -17.79
CA LYS A 368 20.31 12.73 -16.63
C LYS A 368 21.34 11.62 -16.92
N GLY A 369 21.49 11.24 -18.18
CA GLY A 369 22.42 10.19 -18.61
C GLY A 369 21.93 8.76 -18.34
N TYR A 370 20.62 8.56 -18.25
CA TYR A 370 19.98 7.27 -18.07
C TYR A 370 19.16 6.87 -19.30
N GLU A 371 19.23 5.60 -19.66
CA GLU A 371 18.29 4.97 -20.59
C GLU A 371 17.20 4.28 -19.76
N ILE A 372 15.96 4.76 -19.90
CA ILE A 372 14.80 4.25 -19.19
C ILE A 372 13.90 3.54 -20.21
N ASN A 373 13.42 2.36 -19.87
CA ASN A 373 12.42 1.64 -20.64
C ASN A 373 11.32 1.16 -19.69
N ILE A 374 10.09 1.58 -19.94
CA ILE A 374 8.91 1.28 -19.14
C ILE A 374 7.89 0.59 -20.03
N SER A 375 7.37 -0.54 -19.60
CA SER A 375 6.30 -1.25 -20.31
C SER A 375 5.28 -1.84 -19.34
N PHE A 376 4.01 -1.86 -19.73
CA PHE A 376 2.95 -2.51 -18.96
C PHE A 376 2.84 -3.97 -19.37
N VAL A 377 3.00 -4.87 -18.40
CA VAL A 377 2.81 -6.32 -18.54
C VAL A 377 1.33 -6.68 -18.40
N ASN A 378 0.69 -6.12 -17.36
CA ASN A 378 -0.75 -6.22 -17.16
C ASN A 378 -1.32 -4.83 -16.87
N PHE A 379 -2.56 -4.60 -17.31
CA PHE A 379 -3.32 -3.38 -17.04
C PHE A 379 -4.81 -3.70 -17.04
N GLU A 380 -5.44 -3.60 -15.88
CA GLU A 380 -6.85 -3.89 -15.67
C GLU A 380 -7.54 -2.73 -14.94
N ILE A 381 -8.81 -2.50 -15.29
CA ILE A 381 -9.67 -1.52 -14.63
C ILE A 381 -10.93 -2.25 -14.19
N LYS A 382 -11.28 -2.11 -12.91
CA LYS A 382 -12.42 -2.80 -12.30
C LYS A 382 -13.20 -1.83 -11.41
N PRO A 383 -14.50 -2.08 -11.17
CA PRO A 383 -15.19 -1.43 -10.06
C PRO A 383 -14.55 -1.84 -8.74
N TYR A 384 -14.30 -0.89 -7.83
CA TYR A 384 -13.80 -1.19 -6.49
C TYR A 384 -14.95 -1.24 -5.48
N ASP A 385 -15.74 -0.17 -5.41
CA ASP A 385 -16.97 -0.05 -4.63
C ASP A 385 -17.96 0.83 -5.41
N SER A 386 -19.06 1.27 -4.78
CA SER A 386 -20.09 2.07 -5.47
C SER A 386 -19.59 3.42 -5.98
N PHE A 387 -18.54 3.99 -5.37
CA PHE A 387 -18.05 5.34 -5.62
C PHE A 387 -16.60 5.38 -6.11
N ASN A 388 -15.99 4.23 -6.35
CA ASN A 388 -14.61 4.13 -6.74
C ASN A 388 -14.37 3.00 -7.75
N ILE A 389 -13.46 3.24 -8.68
CA ILE A 389 -12.85 2.23 -9.54
C ILE A 389 -11.43 1.94 -9.08
N ILE A 390 -10.90 0.77 -9.40
CA ILE A 390 -9.52 0.39 -9.14
C ILE A 390 -8.81 0.07 -10.45
N ILE A 391 -7.58 0.57 -10.56
CA ILE A 391 -6.67 0.31 -11.67
C ILE A 391 -5.54 -0.54 -11.12
N GLU A 392 -5.40 -1.75 -11.65
CA GLU A 392 -4.35 -2.70 -11.27
C GLU A 392 -3.42 -2.89 -12.46
N CYS A 393 -2.14 -2.58 -12.28
CA CYS A 393 -1.16 -2.74 -13.34
C CYS A 393 0.17 -3.32 -12.84
N SER A 394 0.80 -4.09 -13.71
CA SER A 394 2.15 -4.62 -13.52
C SER A 394 3.05 -3.97 -14.54
N THR A 395 4.03 -3.20 -14.08
CA THR A 395 4.92 -2.40 -14.93
C THR A 395 6.33 -2.93 -14.85
N TRP A 396 6.91 -3.29 -15.99
CA TRP A 396 8.33 -3.59 -16.10
C TRP A 396 9.10 -2.29 -16.33
N ILE A 397 10.02 -1.98 -15.42
CA ILE A 397 10.86 -0.78 -15.44
C ILE A 397 12.32 -1.24 -15.50
N ASN A 398 13.02 -0.77 -16.53
CA ASN A 398 14.45 -0.94 -16.71
C ASN A 398 15.12 0.43 -16.80
N ILE A 399 16.05 0.71 -15.89
CA ILE A 399 16.85 1.92 -15.89
C ILE A 399 18.31 1.48 -15.96
N SER A 400 19.01 1.92 -17.01
CA SER A 400 20.44 1.69 -17.19
C SER A 400 21.19 3.00 -17.32
N ASP A 401 22.35 3.09 -16.67
CA ASP A 401 23.26 4.20 -16.86
C ASP A 401 23.95 4.09 -18.23
N ASN A 402 24.13 5.22 -18.92
CA ASN A 402 24.80 5.26 -20.22
C ASN A 402 26.26 4.78 -20.15
N SER A 403 26.87 4.80 -18.97
CA SER A 403 28.22 4.27 -18.72
C SER A 403 28.28 2.73 -18.68
N GLY A 404 27.13 2.04 -18.58
CA GLY A 404 27.03 0.59 -18.42
C GLY A 404 27.44 0.07 -17.04
N LEU A 405 27.69 0.94 -16.06
CA LEU A 405 28.17 0.54 -14.73
C LEU A 405 27.06 -0.01 -13.83
N VAL A 406 25.84 0.52 -13.96
CA VAL A 406 24.72 0.19 -13.07
C VAL A 406 23.44 0.08 -13.90
N SER A 407 22.62 -0.92 -13.57
CA SER A 407 21.25 -1.03 -14.08
C SER A 407 20.33 -1.61 -13.02
N ILE A 408 19.07 -1.22 -13.04
CA ILE A 408 17.99 -1.80 -12.24
C ILE A 408 16.88 -2.26 -13.19
N LYS A 409 16.42 -3.49 -12.98
CA LYS A 409 15.32 -4.10 -13.73
C LYS A 409 14.35 -4.68 -12.72
N ARG A 410 13.12 -4.17 -12.69
CA ARG A 410 12.09 -4.62 -11.75
C ARG A 410 10.73 -4.63 -12.40
N ILE A 411 9.90 -5.56 -11.97
CA ILE A 411 8.46 -5.53 -12.21
C ILE A 411 7.83 -4.95 -10.94
N GLN A 412 7.05 -3.89 -11.10
CA GLN A 412 6.33 -3.22 -10.04
C GLN A 412 4.84 -3.42 -10.23
N ASN A 413 4.16 -3.93 -9.21
CA ASN A 413 2.71 -3.98 -9.17
C ASN A 413 2.20 -2.69 -8.50
N ILE A 414 1.27 -2.03 -9.15
CA ILE A 414 0.65 -0.79 -8.69
C ILE A 414 -0.85 -0.98 -8.71
N SER A 415 -1.50 -0.54 -7.64
CA SER A 415 -2.95 -0.52 -7.54
C SER A 415 -3.39 0.89 -7.14
N LYS A 416 -4.28 1.48 -7.93
CA LYS A 416 -4.76 2.85 -7.71
C LYS A 416 -6.28 2.91 -7.74
N THR A 417 -6.85 3.33 -6.61
CA THR A 417 -8.28 3.64 -6.49
C THR A 417 -8.55 5.07 -6.96
N VAL A 418 -9.58 5.24 -7.79
CA VAL A 418 -10.02 6.51 -8.38
C VAL A 418 -11.49 6.71 -8.09
N SER A 419 -11.83 7.84 -7.47
CA SER A 419 -13.22 8.20 -7.16
C SER A 419 -13.98 8.66 -8.40
N ILE A 420 -15.25 8.25 -8.50
CA ILE A 420 -16.21 8.69 -9.51
C ILE A 420 -17.14 9.79 -8.99
N GLU A 421 -16.92 10.31 -7.78
CA GLU A 421 -17.68 11.45 -7.29
C GLU A 421 -17.39 12.70 -8.12
N ASN A 422 -18.40 13.54 -8.29
CA ASN A 422 -18.39 14.75 -9.11
C ASN A 422 -18.39 14.53 -10.63
N PHE A 423 -18.51 13.29 -11.09
CA PHE A 423 -18.77 12.97 -12.48
C PHE A 423 -20.27 12.94 -12.80
N GLU A 424 -20.64 13.05 -14.07
CA GLU A 424 -22.04 13.01 -14.49
C GLU A 424 -22.54 11.57 -14.62
N ASP A 425 -23.75 11.29 -14.16
CA ASP A 425 -24.36 9.97 -14.31
C ASP A 425 -24.86 9.76 -15.75
N PRO A 426 -24.28 8.81 -16.50
CA PRO A 426 -24.66 8.56 -17.89
C PRO A 426 -26.11 8.12 -18.06
N ILE A 427 -26.74 7.50 -17.06
CA ILE A 427 -28.13 7.04 -17.16
C ILE A 427 -29.08 8.21 -17.38
N TYR A 428 -28.86 9.35 -16.72
CA TYR A 428 -29.73 10.52 -16.86
C TYR A 428 -29.62 11.08 -18.28
N ALA A 429 -28.41 11.25 -18.79
CA ALA A 429 -28.21 11.75 -20.14
C ALA A 429 -28.82 10.80 -21.19
N LEU A 430 -28.54 9.50 -21.08
CA LEU A 430 -29.04 8.48 -22.02
C LEU A 430 -30.56 8.38 -22.05
N ASN A 431 -31.21 8.40 -20.89
CA ASN A 431 -32.67 8.17 -20.80
C ASN A 431 -33.50 9.45 -20.92
N THR A 432 -32.87 10.62 -20.94
CA THR A 432 -33.56 11.91 -21.10
C THR A 432 -33.18 12.65 -22.38
N ASN A 433 -32.45 12.00 -23.29
CA ASN A 433 -31.88 12.63 -24.50
C ASN A 433 -31.07 13.89 -24.15
N SER A 434 -30.23 13.77 -23.11
CA SER A 434 -29.35 14.81 -22.58
C SER A 434 -30.07 16.08 -22.09
N LYS A 435 -31.39 16.02 -21.82
CA LYS A 435 -32.15 17.13 -21.23
C LYS A 435 -31.90 17.27 -19.73
N ALA A 436 -31.66 16.16 -19.04
CA ALA A 436 -31.31 16.15 -17.63
C ALA A 436 -29.92 15.54 -17.45
N THR A 437 -29.13 16.15 -16.56
CA THR A 437 -27.87 15.60 -16.09
C THR A 437 -27.88 15.56 -14.57
N ARG A 438 -27.08 14.66 -14.00
CA ARG A 438 -26.95 14.54 -12.55
C ARG A 438 -25.52 14.24 -12.19
N ILE A 439 -24.99 15.00 -11.23
CA ILE A 439 -23.64 14.77 -10.71
C ILE A 439 -23.71 13.72 -9.61
N ILE A 440 -22.83 12.71 -9.68
CA ILE A 440 -22.69 11.67 -8.66
C ILE A 440 -22.12 12.30 -7.39
N LYS A 441 -22.91 12.25 -6.31
CA LYS A 441 -22.52 12.75 -4.98
C LYS A 441 -22.92 11.72 -3.94
N LYS A 442 -21.96 11.24 -3.16
CA LYS A 442 -22.23 10.28 -2.10
C LYS A 442 -23.11 10.88 -1.02
N THR A 443 -24.05 10.10 -0.52
CA THR A 443 -24.89 10.53 0.60
C THR A 443 -24.07 10.69 1.90
N LYS A 444 -24.47 11.67 2.72
CA LYS A 444 -23.94 11.88 4.08
C LYS A 444 -24.65 11.02 5.13
N PHE A 445 -25.71 10.31 4.73
CA PHE A 445 -26.59 9.56 5.61
C PHE A 445 -26.35 8.07 5.44
N SER A 446 -26.17 7.37 6.56
CA SER A 446 -26.01 5.91 6.60
C SER A 446 -27.08 5.35 7.53
N GLU A 447 -28.06 4.62 6.99
CA GLU A 447 -29.10 3.92 7.77
C GLU A 447 -29.99 4.83 8.65
N ASN A 448 -29.90 6.16 8.50
CA ASN A 448 -30.58 7.14 9.35
C ASN A 448 -31.42 8.15 8.55
N PHE A 449 -32.03 7.71 7.45
CA PHE A 449 -32.90 8.55 6.61
C PHE A 449 -34.12 9.10 7.35
N THR A 450 -34.64 8.32 8.31
CA THR A 450 -35.74 8.72 9.19
C THR A 450 -35.42 8.37 10.63
N GLN A 451 -35.83 9.21 11.58
CA GLN A 451 -35.58 9.00 13.00
C GLN A 451 -36.89 9.07 13.79
N LEU A 452 -37.18 8.07 14.63
CA LEU A 452 -38.31 8.12 15.55
C LEU A 452 -37.98 9.11 16.68
N LEU A 453 -38.78 10.17 16.82
CA LEU A 453 -38.61 11.20 17.85
C LEU A 453 -39.52 11.00 19.06
N ALA A 454 -40.73 10.47 18.84
CA ALA A 454 -41.68 10.20 19.91
C ALA A 454 -42.62 9.02 19.57
N SER A 455 -43.07 8.31 20.60
CA SER A 455 -44.06 7.23 20.50
C SER A 455 -44.99 7.29 21.71
N CYS A 456 -46.26 7.63 21.47
CA CYS A 456 -47.26 7.99 22.47
C CYS A 456 -48.65 7.50 22.04
N SER A 457 -49.73 8.07 22.61
CA SER A 457 -51.09 7.84 22.11
C SER A 457 -51.40 8.82 20.98
N GLY A 458 -52.04 8.38 19.90
CA GLY A 458 -52.43 9.29 18.82
C GLY A 458 -53.86 9.08 18.36
N ILE A 459 -54.47 10.15 17.88
CA ILE A 459 -55.82 10.17 17.31
C ILE A 459 -55.76 10.99 16.03
N GLY A 460 -56.19 10.39 14.93
CA GLY A 460 -56.21 11.03 13.63
C GLY A 460 -55.53 10.20 12.54
N THR A 461 -55.12 10.90 11.47
CA THR A 461 -54.45 10.28 10.32
C THR A 461 -52.94 10.44 10.41
N TRP A 462 -52.33 11.13 9.44
CA TRP A 462 -50.97 11.60 9.52
C TRP A 462 -50.88 13.00 8.91
N LYS A 463 -49.99 13.82 9.47
CA LYS A 463 -49.63 15.15 8.95
C LYS A 463 -48.13 15.30 8.91
N TYR A 464 -47.64 16.17 8.04
CA TYR A 464 -46.22 16.52 8.00
C TYR A 464 -46.07 18.04 7.89
N GLY A 465 -45.07 18.58 8.57
CA GLY A 465 -44.90 20.02 8.70
C GLY A 465 -43.63 20.34 9.46
N GLU A 466 -43.36 21.63 9.61
CA GLU A 466 -42.24 22.09 10.44
C GLU A 466 -42.66 22.10 11.92
N SER A 467 -41.82 21.57 12.80
CA SER A 467 -42.03 21.59 14.24
C SER A 467 -41.94 23.03 14.77
N PHE A 468 -42.91 23.39 15.60
CA PHE A 468 -42.90 24.63 16.38
C PHE A 468 -42.97 24.27 17.85
N VAL A 469 -41.81 24.32 18.52
CA VAL A 469 -41.64 23.92 19.91
C VAL A 469 -41.73 25.16 20.80
N SER A 470 -42.79 25.27 21.59
CA SER A 470 -42.94 26.32 22.60
C SER A 470 -43.96 25.91 23.65
N ASP A 471 -43.72 26.33 24.89
CA ASP A 471 -44.68 26.25 26.00
C ASP A 471 -45.27 27.62 26.37
N ASN A 472 -44.84 28.69 25.69
CA ASN A 472 -45.27 30.04 25.96
C ASN A 472 -46.53 30.37 25.13
N PRO A 473 -47.72 30.56 25.75
CA PRO A 473 -48.96 30.83 25.01
C PRO A 473 -48.88 32.06 24.10
N VAL A 474 -48.07 33.06 24.47
CA VAL A 474 -47.90 34.28 23.66
C VAL A 474 -47.15 33.98 22.37
N GLU A 475 -46.10 33.15 22.42
CA GLU A 475 -45.35 32.73 21.22
C GLU A 475 -46.19 31.82 20.33
N ILE A 476 -46.95 30.91 20.93
CA ILE A 476 -47.86 30.01 20.21
C ILE A 476 -48.96 30.83 19.51
N ASN A 477 -49.54 31.83 20.17
CA ASN A 477 -50.54 32.70 19.54
C ASN A 477 -49.95 33.56 18.42
N ASN A 478 -48.72 34.05 18.57
CA ASN A 478 -48.08 34.93 17.59
C ASN A 478 -47.32 34.18 16.49
N ALA A 479 -47.30 32.84 16.50
CA ALA A 479 -46.60 32.07 15.48
C ALA A 479 -47.19 32.32 14.08
N ASP A 480 -46.32 32.64 13.13
CA ASP A 480 -46.68 32.78 11.72
C ASP A 480 -46.95 31.42 11.07
N ASN A 481 -47.85 31.39 10.08
CA ASN A 481 -48.17 30.22 9.24
C ASN A 481 -48.52 28.96 10.04
N LYS A 482 -49.33 29.09 11.11
CA LYS A 482 -49.76 27.95 11.97
C LYS A 482 -50.29 26.77 11.17
N SER A 483 -51.04 27.03 10.10
CA SER A 483 -51.61 26.00 9.21
C SER A 483 -50.57 25.11 8.49
N GLN A 484 -49.28 25.46 8.52
CA GLN A 484 -48.18 24.68 7.96
C GLN A 484 -47.23 24.11 9.03
N LYS A 485 -47.49 24.39 10.32
CA LYS A 485 -46.65 24.02 11.44
C LYS A 485 -47.31 22.96 12.33
N ILE A 486 -46.47 22.18 12.99
CA ILE A 486 -46.87 21.19 13.97
C ILE A 486 -46.49 21.74 15.33
N LEU A 487 -47.49 21.99 16.18
CA LEU A 487 -47.25 22.49 17.52
C LEU A 487 -46.69 21.37 18.40
N VAL A 488 -45.58 21.65 19.07
CA VAL A 488 -44.96 20.75 20.04
C VAL A 488 -44.90 21.47 21.38
N THR A 489 -45.58 20.95 22.40
CA THR A 489 -45.67 21.59 23.73
C THR A 489 -45.71 20.55 24.84
N ASN A 490 -45.31 20.90 26.05
CA ASN A 490 -45.45 20.04 27.22
C ASN A 490 -46.90 19.95 27.69
N ASP A 491 -47.65 21.06 27.67
CA ASP A 491 -49.02 21.08 28.17
C ASP A 491 -49.96 21.88 27.27
N VAL A 492 -50.61 21.16 26.36
CA VAL A 492 -51.58 21.76 25.45
C VAL A 492 -52.78 22.36 26.20
N SER A 493 -53.13 21.86 27.39
CA SER A 493 -54.31 22.30 28.15
C SER A 493 -54.30 23.79 28.50
N LEU A 494 -53.12 24.40 28.55
CA LEU A 494 -52.90 25.81 28.89
C LEU A 494 -53.11 26.77 27.69
N ILE A 495 -53.40 26.25 26.50
CA ILE A 495 -53.51 27.03 25.26
C ILE A 495 -54.97 27.14 24.84
N GLU A 496 -55.38 28.29 24.32
CA GLU A 496 -56.77 28.48 23.88
C GLU A 496 -57.16 27.53 22.72
N PRO A 497 -58.34 26.87 22.76
CA PRO A 497 -58.75 25.92 21.74
C PRO A 497 -58.81 26.50 20.32
N SER A 498 -59.18 27.78 20.18
CA SER A 498 -59.25 28.48 18.91
C SER A 498 -57.88 28.68 18.25
N ILE A 499 -56.79 28.67 19.03
CA ILE A 499 -55.41 28.84 18.57
C ILE A 499 -54.80 27.48 18.21
N VAL A 500 -54.93 26.49 19.11
CA VAL A 500 -54.35 25.15 18.90
C VAL A 500 -54.87 24.53 17.60
N ASN A 501 -56.18 24.65 17.34
CA ASN A 501 -56.79 24.07 16.15
C ASN A 501 -56.46 24.82 14.84
N GLN A 502 -55.68 25.91 14.88
CA GLN A 502 -55.11 26.55 13.68
C GLN A 502 -53.82 25.86 13.20
N TYR A 503 -53.21 25.02 14.02
CA TYR A 503 -52.04 24.24 13.66
C TYR A 503 -52.39 23.03 12.79
N LEU A 504 -51.39 22.49 12.08
CA LEU A 504 -51.58 21.33 11.24
C LEU A 504 -51.81 20.05 12.06
N ALA A 505 -51.04 19.90 13.14
CA ALA A 505 -51.14 18.81 14.13
C ALA A 505 -50.52 19.25 15.46
N VAL A 506 -50.74 18.46 16.51
CA VAL A 506 -50.20 18.71 17.87
C VAL A 506 -49.44 17.50 18.39
N VAL A 507 -48.29 17.74 19.00
CA VAL A 507 -47.55 16.78 19.82
C VAL A 507 -47.45 17.32 21.25
N SER A 508 -47.97 16.58 22.23
CA SER A 508 -48.04 17.05 23.62
C SER A 508 -47.85 15.98 24.69
N LYS A 509 -47.33 16.34 25.88
CA LYS A 509 -47.29 15.39 27.01
C LYS A 509 -48.65 15.23 27.68
N THR A 510 -49.52 16.23 27.56
CA THR A 510 -50.91 16.17 28.02
C THR A 510 -51.88 16.01 26.84
N ASP A 511 -53.03 15.39 27.11
CA ASP A 511 -54.16 15.35 26.16
C ASP A 511 -55.24 16.36 26.56
N SER A 512 -56.01 16.80 25.57
CA SER A 512 -57.22 17.59 25.78
C SER A 512 -58.31 17.21 24.78
N SER A 513 -59.57 17.25 25.24
CA SER A 513 -60.76 16.91 24.46
C SER A 513 -61.15 17.95 23.41
N TYR A 514 -60.67 19.20 23.52
CA TYR A 514 -60.99 20.27 22.57
C TYR A 514 -60.11 20.27 21.31
N ILE A 515 -59.09 19.41 21.25
CA ILE A 515 -58.20 19.27 20.09
C ILE A 515 -58.91 18.38 19.07
N ILE A 516 -59.29 18.96 17.94
CA ILE A 516 -60.02 18.27 16.86
C ILE A 516 -59.13 17.95 15.65
N ILE A 517 -57.91 18.46 15.63
CA ILE A 517 -56.88 18.17 14.63
C ILE A 517 -56.08 16.91 14.98
N ASP A 518 -55.30 16.40 14.03
CA ASP A 518 -54.42 15.24 14.23
C ASP A 518 -53.48 15.50 15.41
N LYS A 519 -53.42 14.54 16.36
CA LYS A 519 -52.66 14.70 17.60
C LYS A 519 -51.90 13.46 18.01
N VAL A 520 -50.76 13.66 18.65
CA VAL A 520 -49.98 12.65 19.38
C VAL A 520 -49.74 13.21 20.79
N VAL A 521 -50.32 12.56 21.78
CA VAL A 521 -50.47 13.06 23.15
C VAL A 521 -50.08 12.00 24.18
N ASN A 522 -50.01 12.39 25.45
CA ASN A 522 -49.60 11.50 26.56
C ASN A 522 -48.19 10.94 26.36
N CYS A 523 -47.29 11.75 25.79
CA CYS A 523 -45.89 11.40 25.63
C CYS A 523 -45.14 11.41 26.97
N SER A 524 -44.36 10.37 27.25
CA SER A 524 -43.49 10.31 28.44
C SER A 524 -42.37 11.36 28.38
N SER A 525 -41.78 11.55 27.20
CA SER A 525 -40.84 12.62 26.88
C SER A 525 -41.09 13.13 25.47
N ILE A 526 -40.82 14.41 25.25
CA ILE A 526 -40.84 15.06 23.94
C ILE A 526 -39.47 15.73 23.80
N ASP A 527 -38.62 15.13 22.97
CA ASP A 527 -37.30 15.66 22.62
C ASP A 527 -37.26 15.93 21.11
N ILE A 528 -38.18 16.77 20.67
CA ILE A 528 -38.31 17.16 19.26
C ILE A 528 -37.63 18.54 19.11
N PRO A 529 -36.60 18.67 18.26
CA PRO A 529 -36.02 19.97 17.94
C PRO A 529 -37.03 20.94 17.33
N ASN A 530 -36.81 22.23 17.53
CA ASN A 530 -37.60 23.27 16.87
C ASN A 530 -37.17 23.44 15.41
N SER A 531 -38.09 23.85 14.53
CA SER A 531 -37.82 24.14 13.12
C SER A 531 -37.25 22.97 12.29
N ILE A 532 -37.71 21.74 12.56
CA ILE A 532 -37.41 20.57 11.73
C ILE A 532 -38.68 19.99 11.11
N ARG A 533 -38.53 19.34 9.95
CA ARG A 533 -39.60 18.64 9.24
C ARG A 533 -39.87 17.30 9.90
N ILE A 534 -41.08 17.17 10.43
CA ILE A 534 -41.56 15.97 11.10
C ILE A 534 -42.84 15.45 10.47
N VAL A 535 -43.03 14.14 10.60
CA VAL A 535 -44.28 13.44 10.30
C VAL A 535 -44.92 13.02 11.62
N VAL A 536 -46.12 13.52 11.87
CA VAL A 536 -46.98 13.08 12.97
C VAL A 536 -47.89 12.00 12.42
N ASP A 537 -47.60 10.75 12.77
CA ASP A 537 -48.40 9.58 12.47
C ASP A 537 -49.33 9.30 13.65
N SER A 538 -50.40 10.09 13.73
CA SER A 538 -51.40 9.99 14.79
C SER A 538 -52.03 8.61 14.86
N SER A 539 -52.24 7.94 13.73
CA SER A 539 -52.83 6.59 13.73
C SER A 539 -52.02 5.55 14.51
N ASN A 540 -50.69 5.70 14.54
CA ASN A 540 -49.78 4.83 15.27
C ASN A 540 -49.19 5.50 16.52
N GLY A 541 -49.61 6.73 16.83
CA GLY A 541 -49.07 7.51 17.94
C GLY A 541 -47.58 7.83 17.81
N ARG A 542 -47.03 7.95 16.60
CA ARG A 542 -45.58 8.13 16.38
C ARG A 542 -45.25 9.47 15.74
N VAL A 543 -44.07 10.00 16.06
CA VAL A 543 -43.53 11.21 15.42
C VAL A 543 -42.15 10.88 14.87
N TRP A 544 -41.94 11.17 13.59
CA TRP A 544 -40.70 10.87 12.87
C TRP A 544 -40.06 12.16 12.34
N SER A 545 -38.74 12.26 12.45
CA SER A 545 -37.95 13.20 11.64
C SER A 545 -37.74 12.61 10.25
N ILE A 546 -37.93 13.44 9.22
CA ILE A 546 -37.69 13.10 7.81
C ILE A 546 -36.67 14.04 7.15
N GLU A 547 -35.95 14.84 7.94
CA GLU A 547 -34.98 15.82 7.43
C GLU A 547 -33.91 15.18 6.54
N ASN A 548 -33.33 14.07 6.98
CA ASN A 548 -32.26 13.39 6.23
C ASN A 548 -32.76 12.82 4.90
N LEU A 549 -33.97 12.24 4.87
CA LEU A 549 -34.58 11.76 3.63
C LEU A 549 -34.88 12.91 2.67
N LEU A 550 -35.42 14.03 3.18
CA LEU A 550 -35.68 15.22 2.37
C LEU A 550 -34.39 15.83 1.83
N ASP A 551 -33.34 15.92 2.64
CA ASP A 551 -32.02 16.41 2.23
C ASP A 551 -31.40 15.48 1.18
N HIS A 552 -31.50 14.16 1.35
CA HIS A 552 -31.02 13.20 0.36
C HIS A 552 -31.74 13.34 -0.98
N TYR A 553 -33.08 13.42 -0.95
CA TYR A 553 -33.89 13.61 -2.15
C TYR A 553 -33.56 14.92 -2.87
N LYS A 554 -33.58 16.06 -2.14
CA LYS A 554 -33.40 17.40 -2.73
C LYS A 554 -31.99 17.65 -3.26
N ASN A 555 -30.96 17.13 -2.58
CA ASN A 555 -29.57 17.29 -3.05
C ASN A 555 -29.17 16.24 -4.08
N GLY A 556 -30.06 15.30 -4.38
CA GLY A 556 -29.83 14.28 -5.38
C GLY A 556 -28.67 13.36 -5.05
N TYR A 557 -28.49 12.99 -3.78
CA TYR A 557 -27.41 12.08 -3.39
C TYR A 557 -27.60 10.66 -3.92
N TYR A 558 -26.51 9.90 -3.85
CA TYR A 558 -26.43 8.48 -4.21
C TYR A 558 -26.10 7.63 -2.99
N SER A 559 -26.64 6.42 -2.98
CA SER A 559 -26.37 5.38 -1.98
C SER A 559 -25.79 4.12 -2.66
N PRO A 560 -24.99 3.31 -1.95
CA PRO A 560 -24.66 1.97 -2.39
C PRO A 560 -25.93 1.14 -2.62
N SER A 561 -25.98 0.39 -3.71
CA SER A 561 -27.12 -0.49 -4.05
C SER A 561 -26.64 -1.90 -4.36
N LEU A 562 -27.34 -2.91 -3.83
CA LEU A 562 -27.05 -4.32 -4.13
C LEU A 562 -27.54 -4.74 -5.52
N TYR A 563 -28.54 -4.04 -6.05
CA TYR A 563 -29.22 -4.38 -7.29
C TYR A 563 -29.05 -3.33 -8.39
N GLY A 564 -28.81 -2.08 -7.99
CA GLY A 564 -28.58 -0.98 -8.91
C GLY A 564 -27.33 -1.21 -9.78
N PRO A 565 -27.31 -0.66 -11.00
CA PRO A 565 -26.18 -0.78 -11.91
C PRO A 565 -24.92 -0.12 -11.31
N SER A 566 -23.76 -0.73 -11.53
CA SER A 566 -22.47 -0.10 -11.22
C SER A 566 -22.20 1.08 -12.16
N PHE A 567 -21.23 1.91 -11.84
CA PHE A 567 -20.85 3.02 -12.71
C PHE A 567 -20.51 2.59 -14.15
N PHE A 568 -19.87 1.43 -14.33
CA PHE A 568 -19.59 0.88 -15.65
C PHE A 568 -20.85 0.38 -16.36
N ASP A 569 -21.78 -0.26 -15.64
CA ASP A 569 -23.09 -0.61 -16.18
C ASP A 569 -23.85 0.63 -16.67
N ARG A 570 -23.77 1.73 -15.90
CA ARG A 570 -24.40 3.02 -16.24
C ARG A 570 -23.83 3.60 -17.54
N MET A 571 -22.50 3.59 -17.72
CA MET A 571 -21.85 4.00 -18.97
C MET A 571 -22.24 3.14 -20.17
N GLU A 572 -22.57 1.87 -19.95
CA GLU A 572 -23.06 0.94 -20.97
C GLU A 572 -24.58 0.99 -21.18
N GLY A 573 -25.26 1.93 -20.53
CA GLY A 573 -26.71 2.08 -20.60
C GLY A 573 -27.46 0.89 -20.00
N LYS A 574 -26.84 0.12 -19.12
CA LYS A 574 -27.48 -0.99 -18.41
C LYS A 574 -28.11 -0.48 -17.11
N LEU A 575 -29.35 -0.88 -16.91
CA LEU A 575 -30.14 -0.50 -15.72
C LEU A 575 -30.08 -1.57 -14.61
N ILE A 576 -29.26 -2.60 -14.77
CA ILE A 576 -29.08 -3.67 -13.80
C ILE A 576 -27.58 -3.97 -13.67
N LEU A 577 -27.17 -4.42 -12.49
CA LEU A 577 -25.81 -4.87 -12.25
C LEU A 577 -25.48 -6.12 -13.08
N GLN A 578 -24.53 -6.04 -14.00
CA GLN A 578 -24.11 -7.18 -14.80
C GLN A 578 -23.19 -8.14 -14.02
N ASP A 579 -23.33 -9.44 -14.27
CA ASP A 579 -22.51 -10.48 -13.64
C ASP A 579 -21.01 -10.26 -13.86
N LYS A 580 -20.62 -9.76 -15.04
CA LYS A 580 -19.21 -9.51 -15.39
C LYS A 580 -18.53 -8.56 -14.39
N TYR A 581 -19.23 -7.55 -13.90
CA TYR A 581 -18.70 -6.60 -12.92
C TYR A 581 -18.87 -7.08 -11.49
N LYS A 582 -19.97 -7.80 -11.21
CA LYS A 582 -20.20 -8.43 -9.91
C LYS A 582 -19.08 -9.40 -9.51
N THR A 583 -18.48 -10.11 -10.47
CA THR A 583 -17.36 -11.03 -10.20
C THR A 583 -16.01 -10.33 -10.03
N MET A 584 -15.90 -9.04 -10.38
CA MET A 584 -14.63 -8.29 -10.31
C MET A 584 -14.37 -7.62 -8.96
N SER A 585 -15.39 -7.48 -8.10
CA SER A 585 -15.25 -6.90 -6.76
C SER A 585 -15.98 -7.73 -5.71
N LYS A 586 -15.46 -7.69 -4.48
CA LYS A 586 -16.12 -8.24 -3.29
C LYS A 586 -17.05 -7.23 -2.61
N ASN A 587 -16.94 -5.95 -2.96
CA ASN A 587 -17.70 -4.86 -2.35
C ASN A 587 -19.03 -4.63 -3.09
N ILE A 588 -19.91 -3.81 -2.49
CA ILE A 588 -21.10 -3.30 -3.16
C ILE A 588 -20.65 -2.26 -4.20
N ILE A 589 -20.89 -2.54 -5.48
CA ILE A 589 -20.48 -1.68 -6.61
C ILE A 589 -21.66 -0.98 -7.29
N GLY A 590 -22.89 -1.39 -6.99
CA GLY A 590 -24.09 -0.76 -7.54
C GLY A 590 -24.36 0.60 -6.91
N LEU A 591 -24.97 1.48 -7.69
CA LEU A 591 -25.39 2.81 -7.29
C LEU A 591 -26.91 2.91 -7.36
N GLU A 592 -27.51 3.72 -6.50
CA GLU A 592 -28.90 4.15 -6.62
C GLU A 592 -29.08 5.61 -6.18
N SER A 593 -30.07 6.27 -6.75
CA SER A 593 -30.45 7.63 -6.43
C SER A 593 -31.95 7.86 -6.65
N PHE A 594 -32.51 8.93 -6.08
CA PHE A 594 -33.92 9.29 -6.32
C PHE A 594 -34.09 10.31 -7.43
N VAL A 595 -34.81 9.97 -8.50
CA VAL A 595 -35.26 10.87 -9.57
C VAL A 595 -36.14 11.96 -9.00
N ASP A 596 -35.80 13.22 -9.28
CA ASP A 596 -36.66 14.36 -9.02
C ASP A 596 -37.64 14.53 -10.18
N LYS A 597 -38.86 14.06 -9.97
CA LYS A 597 -39.93 14.11 -10.98
C LYS A 597 -40.46 15.52 -11.19
N ASP A 598 -40.43 16.35 -10.15
CA ASP A 598 -40.91 17.73 -10.23
C ASP A 598 -39.92 18.54 -11.10
N TYR A 599 -38.62 18.28 -10.96
CA TYR A 599 -37.61 18.81 -11.87
C TYR A 599 -37.82 18.35 -13.32
N PHE A 600 -38.11 17.06 -13.54
CA PHE A 600 -38.35 16.53 -14.89
C PHE A 600 -39.56 17.20 -15.58
N ASP A 601 -40.64 17.41 -14.84
CA ASP A 601 -41.83 18.13 -15.34
C ASP A 601 -41.48 19.57 -15.74
N GLN A 602 -40.66 20.26 -14.96
CA GLN A 602 -40.23 21.65 -15.24
C GLN A 602 -39.40 21.80 -16.53
N ILE A 603 -38.73 20.73 -16.98
CA ILE A 603 -37.90 20.73 -18.20
C ILE A 603 -38.53 19.95 -19.36
N ASP A 604 -39.85 19.77 -19.32
CA ASP A 604 -40.64 19.10 -20.35
C ASP A 604 -40.16 17.65 -20.65
N ILE A 605 -39.80 16.91 -19.59
CA ILE A 605 -39.60 15.46 -19.63
C ILE A 605 -40.87 14.79 -19.12
N VAL A 606 -41.40 13.83 -19.90
CA VAL A 606 -42.62 13.10 -19.52
C VAL A 606 -42.37 12.28 -18.26
N VAL A 607 -43.08 12.63 -17.19
CA VAL A 607 -42.94 11.98 -15.88
C VAL A 607 -43.77 10.69 -15.82
N LYS A 608 -43.11 9.57 -15.52
CA LYS A 608 -43.79 8.31 -15.18
C LYS A 608 -44.28 8.31 -13.73
N GLN A 609 -45.47 7.76 -13.50
CA GLN A 609 -46.04 7.51 -12.17
C GLN A 609 -45.52 6.17 -11.60
N ASP A 610 -44.20 6.02 -11.52
CA ASP A 610 -43.49 4.82 -11.01
C ASP A 610 -42.59 5.18 -9.80
N THR A 611 -41.78 4.26 -9.29
CA THR A 611 -40.77 4.53 -8.26
C THR A 611 -39.82 5.66 -8.63
N ASN A 612 -39.34 6.41 -7.65
CA ASN A 612 -38.31 7.43 -7.81
C ASN A 612 -36.90 6.82 -7.86
N ILE A 613 -36.72 5.52 -7.65
CA ILE A 613 -35.39 4.88 -7.73
C ILE A 613 -34.91 4.93 -9.19
N ASP A 614 -33.78 5.58 -9.45
CA ASP A 614 -33.30 5.95 -10.78
C ASP A 614 -33.28 4.80 -11.80
N TYR A 615 -32.55 3.73 -11.52
CA TYR A 615 -32.41 2.62 -12.46
C TYR A 615 -33.73 1.87 -12.70
N LEU A 616 -34.66 1.91 -11.73
CA LEU A 616 -36.00 1.35 -11.88
C LEU A 616 -36.92 2.30 -12.66
N TYR A 617 -36.86 3.61 -12.38
CA TYR A 617 -37.65 4.63 -13.07
C TYR A 617 -37.38 4.65 -14.57
N PHE A 618 -36.12 4.52 -14.96
CA PHE A 618 -35.71 4.50 -16.36
C PHE A 618 -36.00 3.16 -17.05
N ASN A 619 -36.33 2.11 -16.29
CA ASN A 619 -36.72 0.83 -16.86
C ASN A 619 -38.10 0.94 -17.54
N GLN A 620 -38.38 0.02 -18.47
CA GLN A 620 -39.65 -0.04 -19.19
C GLN A 620 -40.74 -0.79 -18.41
N SER A 621 -40.34 -1.60 -17.43
CA SER A 621 -41.25 -2.33 -16.55
C SER A 621 -41.86 -1.42 -15.49
N TYR A 622 -43.14 -1.65 -15.16
CA TYR A 622 -43.80 -0.98 -14.05
C TYR A 622 -43.45 -1.67 -12.73
N PHE A 623 -43.06 -0.91 -11.71
CA PHE A 623 -42.78 -1.44 -10.38
C PHE A 623 -43.87 -1.09 -9.38
N SER A 624 -44.21 -2.04 -8.51
CA SER A 624 -45.11 -1.77 -7.39
C SER A 624 -44.43 -0.78 -6.45
N SER A 625 -44.95 0.44 -6.41
CA SER A 625 -44.40 1.54 -5.61
C SER A 625 -45.40 2.02 -4.55
N LYS A 626 -44.89 2.63 -3.48
CA LYS A 626 -45.68 3.18 -2.37
C LYS A 626 -45.28 4.61 -2.10
N ASN A 627 -46.27 5.44 -1.76
CA ASN A 627 -46.03 6.78 -1.25
C ASN A 627 -45.35 6.73 0.11
N VAL A 628 -44.37 7.60 0.32
CA VAL A 628 -43.73 7.80 1.62
C VAL A 628 -44.40 8.96 2.34
N ARG A 629 -44.84 8.74 3.57
CA ARG A 629 -45.47 9.78 4.38
C ARG A 629 -44.50 10.94 4.61
N GLY A 630 -44.98 12.15 4.40
CA GLY A 630 -44.20 13.39 4.55
C GLY A 630 -43.31 13.78 3.38
N MET A 631 -43.27 12.95 2.33
CA MET A 631 -42.66 13.30 1.05
C MET A 631 -43.74 13.83 0.07
N PRO A 632 -43.37 14.53 -1.01
CA PRO A 632 -44.30 14.93 -2.06
C PRO A 632 -45.08 13.72 -2.61
N ASN A 633 -46.31 13.93 -3.10
CA ASN A 633 -47.12 12.86 -3.70
C ASN A 633 -46.48 12.23 -4.95
N SER A 634 -45.53 12.93 -5.58
CA SER A 634 -44.71 12.40 -6.68
C SER A 634 -43.62 11.44 -6.19
N PHE A 635 -43.33 11.38 -4.88
CA PHE A 635 -42.29 10.55 -4.29
C PHE A 635 -42.81 9.16 -3.91
N LEU A 636 -42.47 8.20 -4.76
CA LEU A 636 -42.83 6.80 -4.68
C LEU A 636 -41.55 5.98 -4.53
N ILE A 637 -41.55 4.95 -3.70
CA ILE A 637 -40.43 4.02 -3.55
C ILE A 637 -40.90 2.59 -3.73
N ASP A 638 -40.00 1.68 -4.12
CA ASP A 638 -40.33 0.27 -4.28
C ASP A 638 -40.40 -0.44 -2.91
N ASN A 639 -40.74 -1.72 -2.90
CA ASN A 639 -40.84 -2.49 -1.66
C ASN A 639 -39.50 -2.86 -1.02
N GLN A 640 -38.37 -2.80 -1.75
CA GLN A 640 -37.07 -3.14 -1.19
C GLN A 640 -36.43 -1.93 -0.48
N THR A 641 -36.65 -0.72 -0.98
CA THR A 641 -36.16 0.52 -0.38
C THR A 641 -37.10 1.06 0.72
N ALA A 642 -38.38 0.67 0.72
CA ALA A 642 -39.37 1.02 1.76
C ALA A 642 -39.20 0.21 3.05
#